data_AF-A0A919PU32-F1
#
_entry.id   AF-A0A919PU32-F1
#
_cell.length_a   1.000
_cell.length_b   1.000
_cell.length_c   1.000
_cell.angle_alpha   90.00
_cell.angle_beta   90.00
_cell.angle_gamma   90.00
#
_symmetry.space_group_name_H-M   'P 1'
#
loop_
_entity.id
_entity.type
_entity.pdbx_description
1 polymer ?
#
loop_
_entity_poly.entity_id
_entity_poly.type
_entity_poly.pdbx_seq_one_letter_code
_entity_poly.pdbx_strand_id
1 'polypeptide(L)'
;MTGTEQSLVHRLVTTIRQGRDVTLVLGSGLTAGVVPGVERMVELADEFVGQALQNTDLQAALAGLRATRRGGALYAAYRQAFTEWLSPVEFDIVVQRATLEAYRPDRATAAGWERVGYHRGVQLEEDRDAWSLTPGVEALGALLAGLPDRFERRVVTTNFDPLIEIAVRRAGGTARSLTLRRDGTFAGPLGPTDGIDVLHLHGYWRPTSETDERSLLHDPVPPRADDTVIVAALAAALRGDTICVAGYPPGRNDALTRAVQEQSDVLWARHDDDASPAGAALIYTGVDVDRLFPAVRRGLAALPVSLTRAQPGAQPGPLTSAPAEPVAPVAVPPAGTALHRVHLPTLEAILGTRPSAVELLRQLDYEFRWRRVDDTPDTPLELVFWPVRLRQPTLIYAVQATVAAALSARGVRVVLCFDDLAGDQHTRSWRVRFTDEVERWFALVEGARPPEVDSLMAFCSPGRVAERLQDPELLRRPTHPWAVQLEYYRGDRMILDVARAAKAFPGVGDLEIDDAMVGAQIRTTRAERLMSTPAIWAYLQFLLRDTRPEAVMTLGGEDEAVMWDQWHDTFPDSVGHLFHPVMANVRQDARMLGARSFREVEDHLRKAMRLDSWDREDHYLHWTVQHAVVLHRYLRNRPALSYDGRLLDSWDAVRAALLDARLRPGTVRVIAREVAALLMHESV
;
A
#
# COMPACT_ATOMS: atom_id res chain seq x y z
N MET A 1 36.09 -8.71 23.76
CA MET A 1 37.45 -8.58 23.16
C MET A 1 37.29 -8.21 21.70
N THR A 2 38.26 -7.50 21.12
CA THR A 2 38.33 -7.20 19.68
C THR A 2 39.32 -8.13 18.97
N GLY A 3 39.04 -8.48 17.71
CA GLY A 3 39.91 -9.29 16.85
C GLY A 3 39.99 -8.73 15.42
N THR A 4 40.85 -9.33 14.58
CA THR A 4 41.05 -8.91 13.18
C THR A 4 40.30 -9.80 12.19
N GLU A 5 40.15 -9.34 10.95
CA GLU A 5 39.63 -10.15 9.82
C GLU A 5 40.31 -11.53 9.71
N GLN A 6 41.63 -11.61 9.87
CA GLN A 6 42.36 -12.88 9.84
C GLN A 6 41.98 -13.80 11.02
N SER A 7 41.78 -13.24 12.21
CA SER A 7 41.31 -14.00 13.39
C SER A 7 39.88 -14.51 13.20
N LEU A 8 39.01 -13.76 12.51
CA LEU A 8 37.66 -14.19 12.17
C LEU A 8 37.68 -15.34 11.14
N VAL A 9 38.43 -15.20 10.05
CA VAL A 9 38.60 -16.26 9.03
C VAL A 9 39.11 -17.54 9.69
N HIS A 10 40.15 -17.45 10.52
CA HIS A 10 40.70 -18.62 11.21
C HIS A 10 39.67 -19.30 12.12
N ARG A 11 38.84 -18.52 12.85
CA ARG A 11 37.78 -19.07 13.71
C ARG A 11 36.70 -19.76 12.90
N LEU A 12 36.14 -19.11 11.87
CA LEU A 12 35.07 -19.68 11.03
C LEU A 12 35.52 -20.98 10.35
N VAL A 13 36.73 -20.98 9.77
CA VAL A 13 37.34 -22.18 9.16
C VAL A 13 37.53 -23.30 10.19
N THR A 14 37.87 -22.96 11.44
CA THR A 14 38.07 -23.94 12.51
C THR A 14 36.75 -24.51 13.04
N THR A 15 35.73 -23.67 13.29
CA THR A 15 34.38 -24.10 13.70
C THR A 15 33.79 -25.09 12.68
N ILE A 16 33.77 -24.72 11.40
CA ILE A 16 33.22 -25.55 10.32
C ILE A 16 34.00 -26.87 10.18
N ARG A 17 35.34 -26.86 10.34
CA ARG A 17 36.18 -28.07 10.35
C ARG A 17 35.97 -28.98 11.56
N GLN A 18 35.65 -28.41 12.72
CA GLN A 18 35.27 -29.17 13.92
C GLN A 18 33.89 -29.82 13.79
N GLY A 19 33.17 -29.56 12.68
CA GLY A 19 31.84 -30.08 12.45
C GLY A 19 30.76 -29.38 13.29
N ARG A 20 31.06 -28.18 13.79
CA ARG A 20 30.11 -27.25 14.40
C ARG A 20 29.43 -26.41 13.32
N ASP A 21 28.16 -26.09 13.52
CA ASP A 21 27.33 -25.42 12.51
C ASP A 21 27.24 -23.90 12.73
N VAL A 22 27.19 -23.14 11.63
CA VAL A 22 27.31 -21.67 11.63
C VAL A 22 26.10 -21.01 10.97
N THR A 23 25.21 -20.38 11.75
CA THR A 23 24.17 -19.52 11.18
C THR A 23 24.79 -18.18 10.74
N LEU A 24 24.45 -17.73 9.53
CA LEU A 24 24.88 -16.44 8.98
C LEU A 24 23.80 -15.37 9.10
N VAL A 25 24.18 -14.16 9.54
CA VAL A 25 23.31 -12.99 9.65
C VAL A 25 23.92 -11.85 8.82
N LEU A 26 23.31 -11.54 7.68
CA LEU A 26 23.92 -10.71 6.64
C LEU A 26 23.16 -9.39 6.43
N GLY A 27 23.90 -8.28 6.44
CA GLY A 27 23.37 -6.95 6.20
C GLY A 27 23.77 -6.36 4.84
N SER A 28 23.22 -5.18 4.53
CA SER A 28 23.35 -4.50 3.24
C SER A 28 24.80 -4.21 2.82
N GLY A 29 25.77 -4.23 3.76
CA GLY A 29 27.19 -4.19 3.42
C GLY A 29 27.65 -5.36 2.53
N LEU A 30 26.91 -6.48 2.51
CA LEU A 30 27.15 -7.61 1.60
C LEU A 30 26.98 -7.24 0.12
N THR A 31 26.03 -6.36 -0.22
CA THR A 31 25.64 -6.08 -1.62
C THR A 31 25.85 -4.62 -2.03
N ALA A 32 26.36 -3.77 -1.13
CA ALA A 32 26.57 -2.33 -1.35
C ALA A 32 27.47 -1.96 -2.55
N GLY A 33 28.28 -2.89 -3.08
CA GLY A 33 29.07 -2.68 -4.30
C GLY A 33 28.28 -2.82 -5.62
N VAL A 34 27.04 -3.32 -5.57
CA VAL A 34 26.19 -3.62 -6.75
C VAL A 34 24.72 -3.22 -6.58
N VAL A 35 24.20 -3.15 -5.35
CA VAL A 35 22.85 -2.68 -5.01
C VAL A 35 22.96 -1.31 -4.32
N PRO A 36 22.15 -0.30 -4.72
CA PRO A 36 22.15 1.05 -4.15
C PRO A 36 22.11 1.13 -2.62
N GLY A 37 23.10 1.85 -2.07
CA GLY A 37 23.05 2.34 -0.70
C GLY A 37 21.97 3.42 -0.50
N VAL A 38 21.74 3.81 0.75
CA VAL A 38 20.66 4.73 1.15
C VAL A 38 20.64 6.06 0.38
N GLU A 39 21.80 6.59 0.01
CA GLU A 39 21.89 7.88 -0.70
C GLU A 39 21.36 7.77 -2.14
N ARG A 40 21.79 6.75 -2.89
CA ARG A 40 21.25 6.44 -4.23
C ARG A 40 19.79 6.00 -4.19
N MET A 41 19.36 5.28 -3.15
CA MET A 41 17.92 4.97 -2.91
C MET A 41 17.06 6.23 -2.73
N VAL A 42 17.60 7.27 -2.10
CA VAL A 42 16.92 8.58 -1.92
C VAL A 42 16.88 9.35 -3.24
N GLU A 43 17.94 9.28 -4.06
CA GLU A 43 17.97 9.90 -5.39
C GLU A 43 17.02 9.23 -6.37
N LEU A 44 16.96 7.89 -6.40
CA LEU A 44 15.97 7.15 -7.19
C LEU A 44 14.53 7.51 -6.78
N ALA A 45 14.29 7.81 -5.50
CA ALA A 45 12.98 8.30 -5.04
C ALA A 45 12.69 9.73 -5.52
N ASP A 46 13.66 10.64 -5.44
CA ASP A 46 13.52 12.01 -5.96
C ASP A 46 13.33 12.01 -7.51
N GLU A 47 14.06 11.15 -8.23
CA GLU A 47 13.94 10.92 -9.68
C GLU A 47 12.57 10.38 -10.07
N PHE A 48 12.07 9.34 -9.40
CA PHE A 48 10.75 8.76 -9.67
C PHE A 48 9.61 9.79 -9.48
N VAL A 49 9.63 10.53 -8.37
CA VAL A 49 8.60 11.54 -8.09
C VAL A 49 8.65 12.70 -9.10
N GLY A 50 9.84 13.09 -9.57
CA GLY A 50 10.00 14.13 -10.58
C GLY A 50 9.67 13.72 -12.01
N GLN A 51 10.07 12.51 -12.41
CA GLN A 51 9.97 12.04 -13.80
C GLN A 51 8.66 11.31 -14.09
N ALA A 52 8.24 10.39 -13.21
CA ALA A 52 7.12 9.48 -13.45
C ALA A 52 5.80 9.97 -12.82
N LEU A 53 5.87 10.75 -11.72
CA LEU A 53 4.69 11.28 -11.03
C LEU A 53 4.49 12.79 -11.14
N GLN A 54 5.53 13.54 -11.49
CA GLN A 54 5.56 15.01 -11.61
C GLN A 54 5.00 15.76 -10.38
N ASN A 55 5.04 15.15 -9.19
CA ASN A 55 4.35 15.64 -8.00
C ASN A 55 5.25 16.62 -7.20
N THR A 56 5.13 17.91 -7.51
CA THR A 56 5.94 18.99 -6.91
C THR A 56 5.80 19.11 -5.39
N ASP A 57 4.61 18.79 -4.85
CA ASP A 57 4.32 18.88 -3.42
C ASP A 57 5.08 17.80 -2.64
N LEU A 58 5.09 16.57 -3.17
CA LEU A 58 5.91 15.50 -2.62
C LEU A 58 7.41 15.79 -2.79
N GLN A 59 7.86 16.34 -3.92
CA GLN A 59 9.26 16.77 -4.07
C GLN A 59 9.67 17.79 -3.00
N ALA A 60 8.85 18.81 -2.72
CA ALA A 60 9.11 19.79 -1.68
C ALA A 60 9.14 19.15 -0.27
N ALA A 61 8.21 18.23 0.01
CA ALA A 61 8.21 17.48 1.27
C ALA A 61 9.47 16.61 1.43
N LEU A 62 9.89 15.90 0.38
CA LEU A 62 11.10 15.07 0.35
C LEU A 62 12.37 15.92 0.52
N ALA A 63 12.48 17.06 -0.16
CA ALA A 63 13.56 18.02 0.01
C ALA A 63 13.67 18.52 1.46
N GLY A 64 12.54 18.79 2.14
CA GLY A 64 12.51 19.14 3.57
C GLY A 64 13.00 18.01 4.49
N LEU A 65 12.79 16.75 4.12
CA LEU A 65 13.38 15.59 4.81
C LEU A 65 14.88 15.47 4.52
N ARG A 66 15.31 15.66 3.27
CA ARG A 66 16.72 15.67 2.83
C ARG A 66 17.52 16.84 3.43
N ALA A 67 16.86 17.94 3.81
CA ALA A 67 17.46 19.01 4.60
C ALA A 67 17.72 18.62 6.08
N THR A 68 16.88 17.76 6.67
CA THR A 68 16.83 17.55 8.14
C THR A 68 17.25 16.16 8.63
N ARG A 69 17.42 15.16 7.76
CA ARG A 69 17.73 13.77 8.14
C ARG A 69 18.89 13.20 7.31
N ARG A 70 19.57 12.18 7.83
CA ARG A 70 20.70 11.48 7.18
C ARG A 70 20.58 9.96 7.38
N GLY A 71 21.26 9.19 6.53
CA GLY A 71 21.35 7.73 6.64
C GLY A 71 19.99 7.03 6.75
N GLY A 72 19.92 5.93 7.52
CA GLY A 72 18.68 5.15 7.66
C GLY A 72 17.46 5.94 8.16
N ALA A 73 17.65 7.03 8.91
CA ALA A 73 16.58 7.91 9.35
C ALA A 73 15.99 8.77 8.21
N LEU A 74 16.77 9.05 7.15
CA LEU A 74 16.29 9.68 5.92
C LEU A 74 15.50 8.66 5.07
N TYR A 75 16.03 7.44 4.90
CA TYR A 75 15.34 6.35 4.19
C TYR A 75 13.96 6.03 4.78
N ALA A 76 13.89 5.88 6.11
CA ALA A 76 12.63 5.67 6.82
C ALA A 76 11.64 6.84 6.61
N ALA A 77 12.14 8.08 6.53
CA ALA A 77 11.33 9.26 6.31
C ALA A 77 10.75 9.32 4.89
N TYR A 78 11.57 9.01 3.88
CA TYR A 78 11.17 8.94 2.48
C TYR A 78 10.08 7.89 2.28
N ARG A 79 10.27 6.69 2.81
CA ARG A 79 9.26 5.62 2.78
C ARG A 79 7.96 6.02 3.48
N GLN A 80 8.05 6.69 4.63
CA GLN A 80 6.87 7.25 5.30
C GLN A 80 6.15 8.29 4.43
N ALA A 81 6.88 9.20 3.77
CA ALA A 81 6.29 10.22 2.91
C ALA A 81 5.55 9.60 1.70
N PHE A 82 6.13 8.60 1.04
CA PHE A 82 5.46 7.87 -0.04
C PHE A 82 4.17 7.18 0.42
N THR A 83 4.19 6.49 1.58
CA THR A 83 2.99 5.89 2.19
C THR A 83 1.93 6.94 2.58
N GLU A 84 2.35 8.13 3.02
CA GLU A 84 1.43 9.21 3.41
C GLU A 84 0.75 9.89 2.21
N TRP A 85 1.50 10.15 1.13
CA TRP A 85 1.09 10.96 -0.04
C TRP A 85 0.55 10.15 -1.22
N LEU A 86 1.02 8.92 -1.40
CA LEU A 86 0.73 8.10 -2.57
C LEU A 86 0.14 6.75 -2.14
N SER A 87 1.02 5.79 -1.84
CA SER A 87 0.72 4.42 -1.45
C SER A 87 2.03 3.76 -1.00
N PRO A 88 2.04 2.81 -0.05
CA PRO A 88 3.24 2.01 0.25
C PRO A 88 3.85 1.36 -1.00
N VAL A 89 2.96 1.00 -1.94
CA VAL A 89 3.25 0.30 -3.20
C VAL A 89 4.08 1.13 -4.18
N GLU A 90 4.02 2.46 -4.15
CA GLU A 90 4.81 3.29 -5.08
C GLU A 90 6.31 3.26 -4.73
N PHE A 91 6.65 3.14 -3.44
CA PHE A 91 8.05 3.02 -3.03
C PHE A 91 8.65 1.67 -3.44
N ASP A 92 7.82 0.63 -3.58
CA ASP A 92 8.28 -0.68 -4.05
C ASP A 92 8.84 -0.61 -5.50
N ILE A 93 8.40 0.35 -6.32
CA ILE A 93 8.96 0.61 -7.66
C ILE A 93 10.38 1.17 -7.56
N VAL A 94 10.64 2.07 -6.59
CA VAL A 94 11.99 2.60 -6.31
C VAL A 94 12.94 1.48 -5.86
N VAL A 95 12.46 0.60 -4.98
CA VAL A 95 13.18 -0.60 -4.50
C VAL A 95 13.51 -1.53 -5.66
N GLN A 96 12.55 -1.78 -6.54
CA GLN A 96 12.74 -2.61 -7.73
C GLN A 96 13.75 -2.01 -8.70
N ARG A 97 13.63 -0.71 -8.99
CA ARG A 97 14.59 -0.03 -9.87
C ARG A 97 16.00 -0.05 -9.31
N ALA A 98 16.16 0.02 -7.99
CA ALA A 98 17.44 -0.10 -7.31
C ALA A 98 18.03 -1.52 -7.38
N THR A 99 17.25 -2.57 -7.08
CA THR A 99 17.71 -3.97 -7.27
C THR A 99 18.15 -4.21 -8.73
N LEU A 100 17.44 -3.62 -9.69
CA LEU A 100 17.79 -3.71 -11.11
C LEU A 100 19.05 -2.93 -11.52
N GLU A 101 19.67 -2.08 -10.68
CA GLU A 101 21.01 -1.55 -10.98
C GLU A 101 22.11 -2.65 -10.92
N ALA A 102 21.85 -3.76 -10.22
CA ALA A 102 22.70 -4.95 -10.24
C ALA A 102 22.48 -5.83 -11.49
N TYR A 103 21.33 -5.73 -12.16
CA TYR A 103 20.98 -6.54 -13.34
C TYR A 103 21.44 -5.86 -14.64
N ARG A 104 22.34 -6.53 -15.37
CA ARG A 104 23.05 -6.00 -16.56
C ARG A 104 22.92 -6.97 -17.74
N PRO A 105 21.80 -6.95 -18.47
CA PRO A 105 21.63 -7.79 -19.65
C PRO A 105 22.54 -7.31 -20.79
N ASP A 106 23.02 -8.25 -21.62
CA ASP A 106 23.84 -7.97 -22.83
C ASP A 106 23.16 -7.07 -23.88
N ARG A 107 21.86 -6.76 -23.69
CA ARG A 107 21.10 -5.83 -24.53
C ARG A 107 20.70 -4.61 -23.72
N ALA A 108 21.33 -3.48 -24.05
CA ALA A 108 21.15 -2.20 -23.38
C ALA A 108 19.77 -1.55 -23.67
N THR A 109 18.71 -2.10 -23.08
CA THR A 109 17.49 -1.33 -22.79
C THR A 109 17.60 -0.79 -21.37
N ALA A 110 17.77 0.53 -21.22
CA ALA A 110 17.71 1.18 -19.91
C ALA A 110 16.32 0.94 -19.31
N ALA A 111 16.24 0.23 -18.20
CA ALA A 111 14.96 -0.02 -17.53
C ALA A 111 14.42 1.31 -16.98
N GLY A 112 13.27 1.74 -17.51
CA GLY A 112 12.47 2.81 -16.93
C GLY A 112 11.81 2.39 -15.62
N TRP A 113 10.81 3.15 -15.18
CA TRP A 113 10.06 2.89 -13.95
C TRP A 113 9.05 1.74 -14.14
N GLU A 114 9.57 0.50 -14.23
CA GLU A 114 8.78 -0.73 -14.30
C GLU A 114 8.61 -1.37 -12.90
N ARG A 115 7.37 -1.73 -12.56
CA ARG A 115 7.08 -2.58 -11.40
C ARG A 115 7.31 -4.05 -11.79
N VAL A 116 8.07 -4.80 -11.01
CA VAL A 116 8.35 -6.22 -11.28
C VAL A 116 7.32 -7.10 -10.58
N GLY A 117 6.43 -7.71 -11.37
CA GLY A 117 5.48 -8.74 -10.92
C GLY A 117 6.15 -10.12 -10.75
N TYR A 118 5.44 -11.08 -10.14
CA TYR A 118 5.94 -12.42 -9.82
C TYR A 118 6.70 -13.10 -10.98
N HIS A 119 6.02 -13.36 -12.10
CA HIS A 119 6.63 -14.06 -13.24
C HIS A 119 7.84 -13.31 -13.82
N ARG A 120 7.79 -11.98 -13.92
CA ARG A 120 8.90 -11.17 -14.43
C ARG A 120 10.10 -11.21 -13.50
N GLY A 121 9.88 -11.18 -12.18
CA GLY A 121 10.93 -11.33 -11.18
C GLY A 121 11.60 -12.71 -11.21
N VAL A 122 10.80 -13.77 -11.37
CA VAL A 122 11.32 -15.14 -11.55
C VAL A 122 12.12 -15.27 -12.85
N GLN A 123 11.64 -14.73 -13.98
CA GLN A 123 12.40 -14.69 -15.24
C GLN A 123 13.74 -13.96 -15.10
N LEU A 124 13.75 -12.84 -14.37
CA LEU A 124 14.97 -12.07 -14.12
C LEU A 124 15.95 -12.84 -13.21
N GLU A 125 15.48 -13.52 -12.18
CA GLU A 125 16.32 -14.37 -11.31
C GLU A 125 16.90 -15.62 -12.01
N GLU A 126 16.21 -16.14 -13.03
CA GLU A 126 16.70 -17.27 -13.84
C GLU A 126 17.61 -16.85 -15.01
N ASP A 127 17.63 -15.57 -15.38
CA ASP A 127 18.71 -14.96 -16.17
C ASP A 127 19.94 -14.74 -15.27
N ARG A 128 20.49 -15.86 -14.76
CA ARG A 128 21.45 -15.89 -13.65
C ARG A 128 22.71 -15.12 -13.96
N ASP A 129 23.18 -15.13 -15.21
CA ASP A 129 24.49 -14.59 -15.60
C ASP A 129 24.50 -13.06 -15.80
N ALA A 130 23.35 -12.44 -16.09
CA ALA A 130 23.21 -11.00 -16.21
C ALA A 130 23.36 -10.23 -14.87
N TRP A 131 23.32 -10.90 -13.71
CA TRP A 131 23.45 -10.23 -12.41
C TRP A 131 24.90 -9.91 -12.02
N SER A 132 25.11 -8.72 -11.46
CA SER A 132 26.39 -8.32 -10.87
C SER A 132 26.48 -8.88 -9.45
N LEU A 133 27.42 -9.79 -9.19
CA LEU A 133 27.75 -10.29 -7.85
C LEU A 133 29.09 -9.71 -7.40
N THR A 134 29.22 -9.40 -6.11
CA THR A 134 30.52 -9.05 -5.52
C THR A 134 31.34 -10.31 -5.24
N PRO A 135 32.68 -10.21 -5.08
CA PRO A 135 33.52 -11.37 -4.71
C PRO A 135 33.09 -12.07 -3.41
N GLY A 136 32.56 -11.31 -2.45
CA GLY A 136 32.00 -11.82 -1.20
C GLY A 136 30.74 -12.64 -1.43
N VAL A 137 29.80 -12.12 -2.23
CA VAL A 137 28.55 -12.80 -2.59
C VAL A 137 28.81 -14.06 -3.41
N GLU A 138 29.71 -14.04 -4.39
CA GLU A 138 30.07 -15.21 -5.19
C GLU A 138 30.73 -16.31 -4.32
N ALA A 139 31.65 -15.94 -3.44
CA ALA A 139 32.29 -16.89 -2.54
C ALA A 139 31.33 -17.45 -1.47
N LEU A 140 30.39 -16.63 -1.00
CA LEU A 140 29.30 -17.05 -0.11
C LEU A 140 28.38 -18.08 -0.79
N GLY A 141 27.93 -17.81 -2.03
CA GLY A 141 27.12 -18.75 -2.81
C GLY A 141 27.79 -20.11 -2.99
N ALA A 142 29.10 -20.11 -3.26
CA ALA A 142 29.90 -21.33 -3.38
C ALA A 142 30.09 -22.06 -2.03
N LEU A 143 30.22 -21.34 -0.91
CA LEU A 143 30.27 -21.94 0.43
C LEU A 143 28.94 -22.61 0.81
N LEU A 144 27.82 -21.93 0.56
CA LEU A 144 26.48 -22.42 0.87
C LEU A 144 26.09 -23.61 -0.01
N ALA A 145 26.38 -23.59 -1.31
CA ALA A 145 26.13 -24.71 -2.21
C ALA A 145 27.04 -25.92 -1.91
N GLY A 146 28.30 -25.69 -1.53
CA GLY A 146 29.28 -26.75 -1.27
C GLY A 146 29.22 -27.38 0.12
N LEU A 147 28.72 -26.66 1.13
CA LEU A 147 28.66 -27.10 2.53
C LEU A 147 27.28 -26.78 3.18
N PRO A 148 26.13 -27.11 2.55
CA PRO A 148 24.82 -26.60 2.95
C PRO A 148 24.45 -26.93 4.40
N ASP A 149 24.77 -28.15 4.85
CA ASP A 149 24.44 -28.59 6.21
C ASP A 149 25.24 -27.84 7.28
N ARG A 150 26.46 -27.35 6.97
CA ARG A 150 27.33 -26.57 7.90
C ARG A 150 26.84 -25.15 8.15
N PHE A 151 25.92 -24.69 7.32
CA PHE A 151 25.21 -23.42 7.51
C PHE A 151 23.73 -23.68 7.86
N GLU A 152 23.40 -24.85 8.43
CA GLU A 152 22.03 -25.28 8.77
C GLU A 152 21.01 -25.19 7.61
N ARG A 153 21.48 -25.23 6.37
CA ARG A 153 20.71 -24.92 5.16
C ARG A 153 20.04 -23.53 5.20
N ARG A 154 20.69 -22.54 5.82
CA ARG A 154 20.08 -21.25 6.20
C ARG A 154 21.01 -20.04 6.06
N VAL A 155 20.44 -18.92 5.64
CA VAL A 155 20.98 -17.57 5.81
C VAL A 155 19.87 -16.64 6.31
N VAL A 156 20.16 -15.78 7.29
CA VAL A 156 19.27 -14.68 7.70
C VAL A 156 19.80 -13.39 7.09
N THR A 157 18.95 -12.58 6.45
CA THR A 157 19.38 -11.32 5.84
C THR A 157 18.41 -10.16 6.02
N THR A 158 18.96 -8.96 6.11
CA THR A 158 18.21 -7.70 6.08
C THR A 158 18.17 -7.06 4.69
N ASN A 159 18.73 -7.74 3.69
CA ASN A 159 18.64 -7.38 2.27
C ASN A 159 17.26 -7.76 1.70
N PHE A 160 16.82 -6.99 0.71
CA PHE A 160 15.65 -7.30 -0.13
C PHE A 160 16.04 -7.88 -1.49
N ASP A 161 17.31 -7.72 -1.90
CA ASP A 161 17.84 -8.19 -3.18
C ASP A 161 17.98 -9.73 -3.26
N PRO A 162 18.00 -10.32 -4.47
CA PRO A 162 18.04 -11.78 -4.70
C PRO A 162 19.47 -12.34 -4.81
N LEU A 163 20.51 -11.56 -4.51
CA LEU A 163 21.87 -11.89 -4.97
C LEU A 163 22.48 -13.10 -4.24
N ILE A 164 22.02 -13.41 -3.03
CA ILE A 164 22.44 -14.61 -2.28
C ILE A 164 21.92 -15.87 -2.99
N GLU A 165 20.64 -15.89 -3.33
CA GLU A 165 20.02 -17.02 -4.04
C GLU A 165 20.61 -17.21 -5.43
N ILE A 166 20.85 -16.13 -6.16
CA ILE A 166 21.50 -16.18 -7.48
C ILE A 166 22.92 -16.73 -7.36
N ALA A 167 23.70 -16.33 -6.35
CA ALA A 167 25.03 -16.86 -6.11
C ALA A 167 25.02 -18.38 -5.80
N VAL A 168 24.05 -18.85 -4.99
CA VAL A 168 23.86 -20.29 -4.74
C VAL A 168 23.45 -21.03 -6.02
N ARG A 169 22.51 -20.47 -6.81
CA ARG A 169 22.03 -21.03 -8.09
C ARG A 169 23.11 -21.06 -9.18
N ARG A 170 24.05 -20.10 -9.18
CA ARG A 170 25.26 -20.12 -10.04
C ARG A 170 26.27 -21.16 -9.58
N ALA A 171 26.42 -21.36 -8.26
CA ALA A 171 27.30 -22.39 -7.70
C ALA A 171 26.75 -23.82 -7.80
N GLY A 172 25.63 -24.03 -8.50
CA GLY A 172 24.99 -25.34 -8.69
C GLY A 172 24.11 -25.81 -7.53
N GLY A 173 23.92 -24.98 -6.50
CA GLY A 173 22.98 -25.25 -5.41
C GLY A 173 21.56 -24.77 -5.71
N THR A 174 20.65 -25.08 -4.80
CA THR A 174 19.24 -24.63 -4.80
C THR A 174 19.01 -23.63 -3.66
N ALA A 175 18.19 -22.60 -3.88
CA ALA A 175 17.93 -21.54 -2.89
C ALA A 175 16.49 -21.01 -2.94
N ARG A 176 15.88 -20.89 -1.76
CA ARG A 176 14.49 -20.48 -1.52
C ARG A 176 14.43 -19.22 -0.65
N SER A 177 13.89 -18.14 -1.22
CA SER A 177 13.64 -16.88 -0.52
C SER A 177 12.41 -17.04 0.41
N LEU A 178 12.56 -16.71 1.69
CA LEU A 178 11.50 -16.73 2.71
C LEU A 178 11.39 -15.35 3.37
N THR A 179 10.34 -14.59 3.04
CA THR A 179 10.09 -13.30 3.69
C THR A 179 9.48 -13.49 5.07
N LEU A 180 9.92 -12.68 6.04
CA LEU A 180 9.23 -12.47 7.32
C LEU A 180 7.82 -11.86 7.07
N ARG A 181 6.94 -11.97 8.05
CA ARG A 181 5.59 -11.38 8.08
C ARG A 181 5.39 -10.57 9.36
N ARG A 182 4.43 -9.64 9.34
CA ARG A 182 4.13 -8.73 10.49
C ARG A 182 3.62 -9.46 11.74
N ASP A 183 3.23 -10.73 11.61
CA ASP A 183 2.80 -11.63 12.69
C ASP A 183 3.97 -12.46 13.28
N GLY A 184 5.21 -12.24 12.82
CA GLY A 184 6.39 -13.00 13.22
C GLY A 184 6.57 -14.33 12.47
N THR A 185 5.66 -14.72 11.58
CA THR A 185 5.80 -15.95 10.78
C THR A 185 6.66 -15.72 9.53
N PHE A 186 7.20 -16.79 8.95
CA PHE A 186 7.82 -16.76 7.62
C PHE A 186 6.83 -17.24 6.56
N ALA A 187 6.99 -16.77 5.32
CA ALA A 187 6.15 -17.12 4.17
C ALA A 187 6.37 -18.55 3.63
N GLY A 188 6.51 -19.54 4.51
CA GLY A 188 6.69 -20.95 4.18
C GLY A 188 7.18 -21.76 5.39
N PRO A 189 7.07 -23.10 5.36
CA PRO A 189 7.58 -23.95 6.43
C PRO A 189 9.11 -23.89 6.48
N LEU A 190 9.66 -23.55 7.66
CA LEU A 190 11.08 -23.66 7.98
C LEU A 190 11.41 -25.13 8.25
N GLY A 191 12.31 -25.73 7.48
CA GLY A 191 12.67 -27.14 7.65
C GLY A 191 13.67 -27.65 6.61
N PRO A 192 14.19 -28.88 6.78
CA PRO A 192 15.12 -29.47 5.83
C PRO A 192 14.43 -29.70 4.48
N THR A 193 14.77 -28.86 3.52
CA THR A 193 14.49 -29.04 2.10
C THR A 193 15.82 -29.21 1.35
N ASP A 194 15.79 -29.66 0.10
CA ASP A 194 16.99 -29.70 -0.74
C ASP A 194 17.28 -28.31 -1.32
N GLY A 195 17.96 -27.50 -0.51
CA GLY A 195 18.44 -26.16 -0.82
C GLY A 195 18.80 -25.36 0.41
N ILE A 196 19.02 -24.06 0.21
CA ILE A 196 19.26 -23.05 1.25
C ILE A 196 18.01 -22.17 1.41
N ASP A 197 17.51 -22.05 2.64
CA ASP A 197 16.52 -21.04 3.00
C ASP A 197 17.22 -19.69 3.24
N VAL A 198 16.87 -18.66 2.47
CA VAL A 198 17.33 -17.28 2.68
C VAL A 198 16.18 -16.47 3.29
N LEU A 199 16.34 -16.06 4.55
CA LEU A 199 15.29 -15.46 5.37
C LEU A 199 15.40 -13.94 5.33
N HIS A 200 14.53 -13.28 4.54
CA HIS A 200 14.55 -11.83 4.35
C HIS A 200 13.67 -11.12 5.38
N LEU A 201 14.30 -10.30 6.23
CA LEU A 201 13.65 -9.70 7.40
C LEU A 201 12.94 -8.35 7.13
N HIS A 202 13.23 -7.71 6.00
CA HIS A 202 12.66 -6.39 5.65
C HIS A 202 11.62 -6.44 4.53
N GLY A 203 11.44 -7.59 3.86
CA GLY A 203 10.76 -7.68 2.57
C GLY A 203 11.64 -8.33 1.51
N TYR A 204 11.11 -8.50 0.30
CA TYR A 204 11.83 -9.07 -0.84
C TYR A 204 11.51 -8.28 -2.11
N TRP A 205 12.48 -8.12 -3.02
CA TRP A 205 12.40 -7.15 -4.13
C TRP A 205 11.26 -7.37 -5.14
N ARG A 206 10.60 -8.53 -5.15
CA ARG A 206 9.47 -8.84 -6.04
C ARG A 206 8.45 -9.76 -5.33
N PRO A 207 7.17 -9.81 -5.78
CA PRO A 207 6.15 -10.66 -5.16
C PRO A 207 6.59 -12.13 -5.01
N THR A 208 6.23 -12.77 -3.90
CA THR A 208 6.63 -14.17 -3.63
C THR A 208 5.70 -15.21 -4.25
N SER A 209 4.46 -14.83 -4.56
CA SER A 209 3.49 -15.57 -5.37
C SER A 209 2.71 -14.62 -6.28
N GLU A 210 1.97 -15.16 -7.24
CA GLU A 210 1.03 -14.42 -8.12
C GLU A 210 -0.01 -13.63 -7.32
N THR A 211 -0.42 -14.18 -6.18
CA THR A 211 -1.43 -13.63 -5.25
C THR A 211 -0.86 -12.74 -4.14
N ASP A 212 0.44 -12.40 -4.17
CA ASP A 212 1.07 -11.61 -3.12
C ASP A 212 0.77 -10.10 -3.29
N GLU A 213 -0.45 -9.72 -2.89
CA GLU A 213 -1.03 -8.36 -2.95
C GLU A 213 -0.24 -7.28 -2.18
N ARG A 214 0.65 -7.68 -1.27
CA ARG A 214 1.21 -6.84 -0.21
C ARG A 214 2.32 -5.92 -0.74
N SER A 215 2.57 -4.82 -0.04
CA SER A 215 3.79 -4.03 -0.27
C SER A 215 5.03 -4.88 0.05
N LEU A 216 6.02 -4.77 -0.82
CA LEU A 216 7.18 -5.67 -0.89
C LEU A 216 8.09 -5.50 0.32
N LEU A 217 8.22 -4.28 0.83
CA LEU A 217 8.98 -3.97 2.05
C LEU A 217 8.06 -3.68 3.25
N HIS A 218 8.44 -4.19 4.43
CA HIS A 218 7.78 -3.87 5.69
C HIS A 218 7.85 -2.37 5.99
N ASP A 219 6.77 -1.75 6.51
CA ASP A 219 6.75 -0.32 6.85
C ASP A 219 7.89 0.04 7.82
N PRO A 220 8.52 1.23 7.70
CA PRO A 220 9.54 1.71 8.64
C PRO A 220 8.96 2.21 9.99
N VAL A 221 7.67 1.97 10.24
CA VAL A 221 7.02 2.30 11.52
C VAL A 221 7.66 1.42 12.61
N PRO A 222 8.15 1.99 13.73
CA PRO A 222 8.69 1.18 14.81
C PRO A 222 7.63 0.17 15.29
N PRO A 223 7.95 -1.14 15.38
CA PRO A 223 7.06 -2.10 16.02
C PRO A 223 6.76 -1.60 17.44
N ARG A 224 5.49 -1.69 17.84
CA ARG A 224 4.99 -1.18 19.12
C ARG A 224 4.18 -2.25 19.83
N ALA A 225 4.26 -2.21 21.15
CA ALA A 225 3.59 -3.06 22.13
C ALA A 225 4.02 -4.54 22.20
N ASP A 226 4.34 -5.23 21.09
CA ASP A 226 4.69 -6.67 21.18
C ASP A 226 5.82 -7.14 20.24
N ASP A 227 6.99 -6.53 20.40
CA ASP A 227 8.25 -7.01 19.80
C ASP A 227 8.58 -8.48 20.16
N THR A 228 8.05 -8.97 21.28
CA THR A 228 8.34 -10.28 21.89
C THR A 228 8.19 -11.42 20.89
N VAL A 229 7.12 -11.40 20.09
CA VAL A 229 6.82 -12.42 19.08
C VAL A 229 7.85 -12.41 17.95
N ILE A 230 8.26 -11.22 17.49
CA ILE A 230 9.25 -11.06 16.42
C ILE A 230 10.64 -11.45 16.92
N VAL A 231 11.04 -11.02 18.13
CA VAL A 231 12.31 -11.42 18.76
C VAL A 231 12.36 -12.93 18.95
N ALA A 232 11.31 -13.56 19.48
CA ALA A 232 11.25 -15.02 19.65
C ALA A 232 11.29 -15.78 18.31
N ALA A 233 10.61 -15.29 17.27
CA ALA A 233 10.66 -15.88 15.93
C ALA A 233 12.05 -15.75 15.29
N LEU A 234 12.73 -14.62 15.50
CA LEU A 234 14.12 -14.42 15.05
C LEU A 234 15.09 -15.30 15.86
N ALA A 235 14.94 -15.42 17.18
CA ALA A 235 15.74 -16.33 18.00
C ALA A 235 15.52 -17.80 17.63
N ALA A 236 14.30 -18.20 17.21
CA ALA A 236 14.03 -19.53 16.67
C ALA A 236 14.55 -19.75 15.23
N ALA A 237 14.79 -18.66 14.48
CA ALA A 237 15.45 -18.69 13.18
C ALA A 237 16.98 -18.75 13.30
N LEU A 238 17.54 -18.08 14.31
CA LEU A 238 18.96 -18.03 14.67
C LEU A 238 19.36 -19.26 15.50
N ARG A 239 19.90 -20.29 14.84
CA ARG A 239 20.30 -21.54 15.49
C ARG A 239 21.79 -21.81 15.26
N GLY A 240 22.22 -23.06 15.40
CA GLY A 240 23.62 -23.47 15.20
C GLY A 240 24.51 -23.21 16.41
N ASP A 241 25.75 -23.68 16.33
CA ASP A 241 26.72 -23.59 17.42
C ASP A 241 27.42 -22.23 17.52
N THR A 242 27.49 -21.49 16.41
CA THR A 242 28.13 -20.17 16.31
C THR A 242 27.31 -19.30 15.36
N ILE A 243 27.07 -18.04 15.71
CA ILE A 243 26.40 -17.07 14.82
C ILE A 243 27.44 -16.08 14.28
N CYS A 244 27.49 -15.91 12.96
CA CYS A 244 28.35 -14.91 12.32
C CYS A 244 27.51 -13.78 11.72
N VAL A 245 27.63 -12.59 12.30
CA VAL A 245 27.02 -11.35 11.81
C VAL A 245 28.03 -10.61 10.92
N ALA A 246 27.67 -10.29 9.68
CA ALA A 246 28.55 -9.60 8.73
C ALA A 246 27.77 -8.64 7.81
N GLY A 247 28.38 -7.51 7.44
CA GLY A 247 27.72 -6.47 6.63
C GLY A 247 26.54 -5.76 7.32
N TYR A 248 26.25 -6.08 8.58
CA TYR A 248 25.18 -5.46 9.39
C TYR A 248 25.75 -4.45 10.37
N PRO A 249 25.30 -3.18 10.36
CA PRO A 249 25.85 -2.14 11.22
C PRO A 249 25.52 -2.42 12.70
N PRO A 250 26.50 -2.33 13.62
CA PRO A 250 26.27 -2.53 15.05
C PRO A 250 25.41 -1.42 15.67
N GLY A 251 24.95 -1.65 16.90
CA GLY A 251 24.36 -0.61 17.75
C GLY A 251 22.90 -0.23 17.46
N ARG A 252 22.24 -0.87 16.49
CA ARG A 252 20.79 -0.70 16.29
C ARG A 252 19.99 -1.35 17.41
N ASN A 253 19.08 -0.60 18.04
CA ASN A 253 18.14 -1.15 19.02
C ASN A 253 16.89 -1.71 18.31
N ASP A 254 17.06 -2.83 17.60
CA ASP A 254 16.01 -3.49 16.81
C ASP A 254 15.76 -4.95 17.25
N ALA A 255 14.78 -5.62 16.65
CA ALA A 255 14.42 -7.00 17.01
C ALA A 255 15.52 -8.03 16.65
N LEU A 256 16.25 -7.82 15.54
CA LEU A 256 17.34 -8.69 15.14
C LEU A 256 18.52 -8.60 16.12
N THR A 257 18.92 -7.40 16.50
CA THR A 257 20.05 -7.19 17.40
C THR A 257 19.77 -7.80 18.78
N ARG A 258 18.54 -7.68 19.29
CA ARG A 258 18.08 -8.39 20.51
C ARG A 258 18.13 -9.91 20.36
N ALA A 259 17.53 -10.45 19.30
CA ALA A 259 17.52 -11.90 19.05
C ALA A 259 18.92 -12.51 18.83
N VAL A 260 19.91 -11.71 18.42
CA VAL A 260 21.34 -12.07 18.38
C VAL A 260 22.01 -11.93 19.76
N GLN A 261 21.65 -10.92 20.55
CA GLN A 261 22.21 -10.71 21.89
C GLN A 261 21.84 -11.81 22.90
N GLU A 262 20.76 -12.56 22.66
CA GLU A 262 20.31 -13.71 23.46
C GLU A 262 21.16 -14.98 23.24
N GLN A 263 22.16 -14.95 22.33
CA GLN A 263 22.84 -16.13 21.80
C GLN A 263 24.27 -16.32 22.34
N SER A 264 24.71 -17.57 22.48
CA SER A 264 25.89 -17.93 23.28
C SER A 264 27.27 -17.70 22.63
N ASP A 265 27.39 -17.79 21.30
CA ASP A 265 28.67 -17.72 20.56
C ASP A 265 28.51 -16.84 19.31
N VAL A 266 28.51 -15.52 19.51
CA VAL A 266 28.29 -14.53 18.45
C VAL A 266 29.61 -13.89 18.00
N LEU A 267 29.86 -13.94 16.70
CA LEU A 267 30.97 -13.28 16.01
C LEU A 267 30.41 -12.11 15.20
N TRP A 268 30.76 -10.87 15.57
CA TRP A 268 30.28 -9.67 14.88
C TRP A 268 31.40 -9.02 14.07
N ALA A 269 31.34 -9.19 12.75
CA ALA A 269 32.21 -8.52 11.79
C ALA A 269 31.70 -7.12 11.47
N ARG A 270 32.57 -6.12 11.56
CA ARG A 270 32.29 -4.74 11.14
C ARG A 270 33.41 -4.18 10.26
N HIS A 271 33.05 -3.23 9.40
CA HIS A 271 33.99 -2.49 8.58
C HIS A 271 34.68 -1.40 9.41
N ASP A 272 33.91 -0.43 9.92
CA ASP A 272 34.41 0.77 10.61
C ASP A 272 34.48 0.61 12.15
N ASP A 273 35.27 1.42 12.84
CA ASP A 273 35.54 1.32 14.30
C ASP A 273 34.45 1.91 15.22
N ASP A 274 33.22 2.06 14.73
CA ASP A 274 32.14 2.80 15.41
C ASP A 274 31.62 2.13 16.72
N ALA A 275 30.77 2.83 17.48
CA ALA A 275 30.41 2.45 18.86
C ALA A 275 29.93 0.99 19.03
N SER A 276 30.45 0.30 20.05
CA SER A 276 30.19 -1.13 20.26
C SER A 276 28.78 -1.45 20.72
N PRO A 277 28.17 -2.55 20.23
CA PRO A 277 26.93 -3.07 20.77
C PRO A 277 27.17 -3.61 22.18
N ALA A 278 26.29 -3.30 23.13
CA ALA A 278 26.34 -3.90 24.46
C ALA A 278 25.95 -5.38 24.38
N GLY A 279 26.76 -6.28 24.93
CA GLY A 279 26.47 -7.73 24.92
C GLY A 279 27.73 -8.59 24.99
N ALA A 280 27.54 -9.92 24.94
CA ALA A 280 28.61 -10.92 25.05
C ALA A 280 29.37 -11.20 23.73
N ALA A 281 28.97 -10.57 22.62
CA ALA A 281 29.52 -10.84 21.29
C ALA A 281 31.03 -10.53 21.18
N LEU A 282 31.74 -11.34 20.38
CA LEU A 282 33.13 -11.11 20.03
C LEU A 282 33.21 -10.31 18.73
N ILE A 283 33.85 -9.15 18.82
CA ILE A 283 33.83 -8.11 17.79
C ILE A 283 35.09 -8.21 16.94
N TYR A 284 34.93 -8.15 15.62
CA TYR A 284 36.02 -8.17 14.66
C TYR A 284 35.95 -6.91 13.79
N THR A 285 37.00 -6.09 13.78
CA THR A 285 37.01 -4.79 13.08
C THR A 285 37.89 -4.79 11.83
N GLY A 286 37.68 -3.81 10.93
CA GLY A 286 38.36 -3.73 9.64
C GLY A 286 37.96 -4.85 8.66
N VAL A 287 36.82 -5.51 8.89
CA VAL A 287 36.38 -6.69 8.12
C VAL A 287 35.63 -6.27 6.88
N ASP A 288 36.17 -6.68 5.74
CA ASP A 288 35.58 -6.54 4.42
C ASP A 288 34.95 -7.88 4.01
N VAL A 289 33.66 -7.86 3.67
CA VAL A 289 32.91 -9.05 3.26
C VAL A 289 33.39 -9.63 1.93
N ASP A 290 33.92 -8.79 1.03
CA ASP A 290 34.50 -9.21 -0.24
C ASP A 290 35.91 -9.81 -0.09
N ARG A 291 36.53 -9.69 1.10
CA ARG A 291 37.73 -10.45 1.48
C ARG A 291 37.41 -11.67 2.33
N LEU A 292 36.47 -11.53 3.26
CA LEU A 292 36.09 -12.53 4.27
C LEU A 292 35.66 -13.87 3.63
N PHE A 293 34.60 -13.88 2.82
CA PHE A 293 34.07 -15.13 2.28
C PHE A 293 35.04 -15.82 1.30
N PRO A 294 35.76 -15.12 0.40
CA PRO A 294 36.84 -15.73 -0.38
C PRO A 294 37.97 -16.32 0.47
N ALA A 295 38.31 -15.70 1.60
CA ALA A 295 39.33 -16.22 2.52
C ALA A 295 38.85 -17.49 3.27
N VAL A 296 37.60 -17.52 3.72
CA VAL A 296 36.98 -18.73 4.32
C VAL A 296 36.89 -19.86 3.29
N ARG A 297 36.46 -19.58 2.05
CA ARG A 297 36.43 -20.55 0.93
C ARG A 297 37.80 -21.18 0.67
N ARG A 298 38.86 -20.36 0.60
CA ARG A 298 40.25 -20.85 0.48
C ARG A 298 40.71 -21.67 1.68
N GLY A 299 40.34 -21.27 2.90
CA GLY A 299 40.71 -21.96 4.12
C GLY A 299 40.12 -23.37 4.27
N LEU A 300 38.88 -23.56 3.80
CA LEU A 300 38.15 -24.84 3.89
C LEU A 300 38.53 -25.86 2.81
N ALA A 301 39.03 -25.43 1.65
CA ALA A 301 39.39 -26.31 0.54
C ALA A 301 40.57 -27.28 0.83
N ALA A 302 41.29 -27.10 1.94
CA ALA A 302 42.32 -28.04 2.38
C ALA A 302 41.72 -29.19 3.23
N LEU A 303 41.86 -30.40 2.68
CA LEU A 303 41.41 -31.74 3.09
C LEU A 303 41.79 -32.15 4.55
N PRO A 304 41.26 -33.28 5.09
CA PRO A 304 39.83 -33.63 5.21
C PRO A 304 39.49 -34.13 6.64
N VAL A 305 38.20 -34.25 7.01
CA VAL A 305 37.75 -34.72 8.34
C VAL A 305 36.76 -35.87 8.21
N SER A 306 36.73 -36.79 9.19
CA SER A 306 35.96 -38.04 9.15
C SER A 306 35.28 -38.35 10.49
N LEU A 307 33.96 -38.61 10.47
CA LEU A 307 33.14 -39.23 11.53
C LEU A 307 33.01 -38.42 12.86
N THR A 308 32.00 -38.61 13.74
CA THR A 308 30.83 -39.51 13.76
C THR A 308 29.61 -38.83 14.45
N ARG A 309 28.43 -39.47 14.40
CA ARG A 309 27.13 -39.00 14.90
C ARG A 309 26.70 -39.71 16.20
N ALA A 310 26.05 -38.99 17.14
CA ALA A 310 25.35 -39.55 18.31
C ALA A 310 24.12 -38.70 18.69
N GLN A 311 23.14 -39.25 19.44
CA GLN A 311 21.80 -38.66 19.65
C GLN A 311 21.14 -39.13 21.00
N PRO A 312 19.85 -38.87 21.37
CA PRO A 312 19.53 -37.95 22.49
C PRO A 312 18.56 -38.49 23.59
N GLY A 313 18.19 -37.62 24.56
CA GLY A 313 17.08 -37.79 25.54
C GLY A 313 17.30 -36.94 26.82
N ALA A 314 16.32 -36.56 27.67
CA ALA A 314 14.84 -36.64 27.64
C ALA A 314 14.21 -35.63 28.66
N GLN A 315 12.87 -35.62 28.84
CA GLN A 315 12.04 -34.73 29.70
C GLN A 315 10.82 -35.53 30.27
N PRO A 316 9.86 -35.01 31.10
CA PRO A 316 9.79 -33.81 31.99
C PRO A 316 9.21 -34.11 33.42
N GLY A 317 8.84 -33.10 34.24
CA GLY A 317 8.11 -33.25 35.53
C GLY A 317 7.54 -31.92 36.14
N PRO A 318 6.52 -31.91 37.05
CA PRO A 318 5.44 -30.88 36.97
C PRO A 318 4.84 -30.20 38.25
N LEU A 319 4.14 -29.05 38.01
CA LEU A 319 2.86 -28.54 38.59
C LEU A 319 2.73 -27.77 39.96
N THR A 320 1.57 -27.06 40.06
CA THR A 320 0.89 -26.28 41.16
C THR A 320 1.38 -24.83 41.47
N SER A 321 0.55 -23.83 41.88
CA SER A 321 -0.92 -23.55 41.86
C SER A 321 -1.26 -22.05 42.15
N ALA A 322 -2.50 -21.58 41.88
CA ALA A 322 -2.99 -20.16 41.98
C ALA A 322 -3.60 -19.78 43.38
N PRO A 323 -4.34 -18.65 43.66
CA PRO A 323 -5.22 -17.71 42.87
C PRO A 323 -4.73 -16.22 42.89
N ALA A 324 -5.45 -15.07 42.77
CA ALA A 324 -6.89 -14.65 42.81
C ALA A 324 -7.17 -13.27 42.12
N GLU A 325 -8.31 -12.60 42.42
CA GLU A 325 -8.87 -11.34 41.82
C GLU A 325 -9.33 -10.31 42.91
N PRO A 326 -10.19 -9.25 42.70
CA PRO A 326 -10.63 -8.46 41.51
C PRO A 326 -10.66 -6.90 41.74
N VAL A 327 -11.27 -6.08 40.85
CA VAL A 327 -12.32 -5.04 41.15
C VAL A 327 -12.70 -4.07 39.96
N ALA A 328 -14.01 -4.06 39.64
CA ALA A 328 -14.96 -3.05 39.07
C ALA A 328 -14.62 -1.92 38.03
N PRO A 329 -15.57 -1.61 37.10
CA PRO A 329 -15.58 -0.42 36.19
C PRO A 329 -16.63 0.67 36.55
N VAL A 330 -16.64 1.82 35.83
CA VAL A 330 -17.63 2.94 35.94
C VAL A 330 -18.00 3.50 34.53
N ALA A 331 -19.14 4.21 34.38
CA ALA A 331 -19.89 4.37 33.12
C ALA A 331 -20.26 5.81 32.66
N VAL A 332 -21.10 5.92 31.62
CA VAL A 332 -21.46 7.11 30.81
C VAL A 332 -23.00 7.17 30.59
N PRO A 333 -23.72 8.27 30.93
CA PRO A 333 -24.20 9.28 29.94
C PRO A 333 -24.35 10.71 30.59
N PRO A 334 -25.12 11.73 30.12
CA PRO A 334 -25.94 11.88 28.89
C PRO A 334 -25.80 13.24 28.12
N ALA A 335 -26.59 13.39 27.04
CA ALA A 335 -26.90 14.65 26.32
C ALA A 335 -27.99 15.49 27.06
N GLY A 336 -28.37 16.72 26.68
CA GLY A 336 -27.98 17.66 25.60
C GLY A 336 -29.15 18.64 25.28
N THR A 337 -28.95 19.73 24.52
CA THR A 337 -30.07 20.65 24.17
C THR A 337 -29.89 21.52 22.91
N ALA A 338 -31.00 21.64 22.16
CA ALA A 338 -31.48 22.75 21.31
C ALA A 338 -30.52 23.67 20.49
N LEU A 339 -30.59 23.50 19.16
CA LEU A 339 -30.91 24.52 18.14
C LEU A 339 -30.20 25.90 18.14
N HIS A 340 -29.40 26.13 17.09
CA HIS A 340 -29.65 27.21 16.12
C HIS A 340 -29.23 26.75 14.70
N ARG A 341 -29.89 27.27 13.66
CA ARG A 341 -29.56 27.02 12.24
C ARG A 341 -28.48 27.99 11.77
N VAL A 342 -27.83 27.71 10.64
CA VAL A 342 -26.92 28.70 10.03
C VAL A 342 -27.60 29.56 8.99
N HIS A 343 -27.03 30.75 8.82
CA HIS A 343 -27.44 31.75 7.86
C HIS A 343 -26.55 31.61 6.60
N LEU A 344 -27.16 31.42 5.43
CA LEU A 344 -26.52 31.50 4.11
C LEU A 344 -27.47 32.30 3.20
N PRO A 345 -27.47 33.65 3.30
CA PRO A 345 -28.57 34.47 2.77
C PRO A 345 -28.87 34.29 1.27
N THR A 346 -27.87 33.95 0.46
CA THR A 346 -28.01 33.67 -0.98
C THR A 346 -28.68 32.32 -1.27
N LEU A 347 -28.43 31.28 -0.47
CA LEU A 347 -29.05 29.96 -0.62
C LEU A 347 -30.44 29.91 0.03
N GLU A 348 -30.61 30.54 1.19
CA GLU A 348 -31.91 30.61 1.88
C GLU A 348 -32.96 31.40 1.08
N ALA A 349 -32.54 32.36 0.25
CA ALA A 349 -33.44 33.10 -0.65
C ALA A 349 -33.94 32.27 -1.85
N ILE A 350 -33.25 31.17 -2.20
CA ILE A 350 -33.57 30.30 -3.34
C ILE A 350 -34.33 29.05 -2.87
N LEU A 351 -33.96 28.49 -1.71
CA LEU A 351 -34.37 27.15 -1.28
C LEU A 351 -35.53 27.14 -0.26
N GLY A 352 -36.67 27.69 -0.67
CA GLY A 352 -37.93 27.66 0.11
C GLY A 352 -38.56 26.28 0.31
N THR A 353 -37.98 25.22 -0.28
CA THR A 353 -38.33 23.80 -0.10
C THR A 353 -37.05 22.96 -0.12
N ARG A 354 -37.10 21.67 0.28
CA ARG A 354 -35.98 20.75 0.02
C ARG A 354 -35.81 20.65 -1.51
N PRO A 355 -34.67 21.07 -2.10
CA PRO A 355 -34.52 21.02 -3.56
C PRO A 355 -34.61 19.58 -4.08
N SER A 356 -35.11 19.42 -5.30
CA SER A 356 -35.19 18.12 -5.99
C SER A 356 -33.80 17.50 -6.19
N ALA A 357 -33.75 16.22 -6.59
CA ALA A 357 -32.49 15.58 -6.97
C ALA A 357 -31.78 16.34 -8.11
N VAL A 358 -32.52 16.74 -9.14
CA VAL A 358 -32.03 17.53 -10.29
C VAL A 358 -31.40 18.87 -9.86
N GLU A 359 -32.01 19.54 -8.88
CA GLU A 359 -31.51 20.82 -8.37
C GLU A 359 -30.29 20.64 -7.46
N LEU A 360 -30.24 19.57 -6.64
CA LEU A 360 -29.02 19.22 -5.92
C LEU A 360 -27.85 18.93 -6.88
N LEU A 361 -28.10 18.25 -8.00
CA LEU A 361 -27.09 17.96 -9.02
C LEU A 361 -26.55 19.24 -9.68
N ARG A 362 -27.42 20.22 -9.98
CA ARG A 362 -26.99 21.54 -10.49
C ARG A 362 -26.08 22.28 -9.50
N GLN A 363 -26.38 22.19 -8.20
CA GLN A 363 -25.57 22.80 -7.14
C GLN A 363 -24.23 22.09 -6.94
N LEU A 364 -24.20 20.76 -7.04
CA LEU A 364 -22.96 19.97 -6.96
C LEU A 364 -22.00 20.31 -8.10
N ASP A 365 -22.52 20.45 -9.32
CA ASP A 365 -21.75 20.84 -10.51
C ASP A 365 -21.25 22.29 -10.42
N TYR A 366 -22.14 23.25 -10.15
CA TYR A 366 -21.81 24.68 -10.18
C TYR A 366 -21.01 25.18 -8.95
N GLU A 367 -21.44 24.88 -7.72
CA GLU A 367 -20.81 25.40 -6.49
C GLU A 367 -19.67 24.49 -5.97
N PHE A 368 -19.69 23.20 -6.35
CA PHE A 368 -18.76 22.19 -5.85
C PHE A 368 -17.96 21.47 -6.94
N ARG A 369 -18.06 21.88 -8.22
CA ARG A 369 -17.29 21.37 -9.36
C ARG A 369 -17.44 19.86 -9.65
N TRP A 370 -18.52 19.23 -9.18
CA TRP A 370 -18.80 17.83 -9.48
C TRP A 370 -19.29 17.68 -10.92
N ARG A 371 -18.37 17.46 -11.86
CA ARG A 371 -18.68 17.41 -13.30
C ARG A 371 -19.86 16.47 -13.56
N ARG A 372 -20.96 17.07 -13.99
CA ARG A 372 -22.17 16.38 -14.44
C ARG A 372 -22.12 16.19 -15.96
N VAL A 373 -22.48 15.01 -16.43
CA VAL A 373 -22.66 14.70 -17.86
C VAL A 373 -23.98 13.95 -18.02
N ASP A 374 -24.98 14.56 -18.66
CA ASP A 374 -26.23 13.91 -19.02
C ASP A 374 -26.93 14.57 -20.22
N ASP A 375 -27.45 13.76 -21.14
CA ASP A 375 -28.21 14.24 -22.32
C ASP A 375 -29.54 14.92 -21.93
N THR A 376 -30.11 14.52 -20.78
CA THR A 376 -31.46 14.92 -20.36
C THR A 376 -31.48 15.51 -18.94
N PRO A 377 -30.85 16.68 -18.72
CA PRO A 377 -30.59 17.20 -17.37
C PRO A 377 -31.82 17.59 -16.54
N ASP A 378 -33.01 17.68 -17.16
CA ASP A 378 -34.29 17.92 -16.48
C ASP A 378 -35.13 16.65 -16.21
N THR A 379 -34.66 15.46 -16.63
CA THR A 379 -35.34 14.21 -16.29
C THR A 379 -35.27 13.95 -14.78
N PRO A 380 -36.39 13.58 -14.11
CA PRO A 380 -36.36 13.16 -12.72
C PRO A 380 -35.47 11.92 -12.52
N LEU A 381 -34.42 12.05 -11.72
CA LEU A 381 -33.53 10.94 -11.38
C LEU A 381 -34.24 9.88 -10.53
N GLU A 382 -34.26 8.64 -10.99
CA GLU A 382 -34.86 7.49 -10.30
C GLU A 382 -33.79 6.66 -9.55
N LEU A 383 -32.57 6.55 -10.10
CA LEU A 383 -31.52 5.64 -9.61
C LEU A 383 -30.11 6.23 -9.71
N VAL A 384 -29.33 6.13 -8.61
CA VAL A 384 -27.87 6.25 -8.62
C VAL A 384 -27.23 4.86 -8.63
N PHE A 385 -26.38 4.59 -9.61
CA PHE A 385 -25.48 3.44 -9.63
C PHE A 385 -24.08 3.85 -9.14
N TRP A 386 -23.60 3.26 -8.04
CA TRP A 386 -22.32 3.60 -7.44
C TRP A 386 -21.40 2.37 -7.43
N PRO A 387 -20.65 2.11 -8.52
CA PRO A 387 -19.64 1.07 -8.54
C PRO A 387 -18.42 1.51 -7.70
N VAL A 388 -17.97 0.65 -6.80
CA VAL A 388 -16.85 0.93 -5.88
C VAL A 388 -15.91 -0.26 -5.82
N ARG A 389 -14.64 -0.05 -6.21
CA ARG A 389 -13.59 -1.06 -5.96
C ARG A 389 -13.43 -1.28 -4.46
N LEU A 390 -13.55 -2.55 -4.02
CA LEU A 390 -13.43 -2.90 -2.62
C LEU A 390 -11.97 -2.73 -2.13
N ARG A 391 -11.77 -1.77 -1.22
CA ARG A 391 -10.48 -1.47 -0.54
C ARG A 391 -10.78 -0.86 0.83
N GLN A 392 -9.76 -0.41 1.58
CA GLN A 392 -10.01 0.34 2.82
C GLN A 392 -10.82 1.61 2.49
N PRO A 393 -11.90 1.93 3.23
CA PRO A 393 -12.60 3.20 3.08
C PRO A 393 -11.68 4.41 3.36
N THR A 394 -11.98 5.53 2.69
CA THR A 394 -11.21 6.78 2.70
C THR A 394 -12.15 8.00 2.65
N LEU A 395 -11.59 9.20 2.84
CA LEU A 395 -12.34 10.47 2.84
C LEU A 395 -13.13 10.71 1.54
N ILE A 396 -12.62 10.25 0.39
CA ILE A 396 -13.30 10.34 -0.91
C ILE A 396 -14.61 9.54 -0.87
N TYR A 397 -14.57 8.31 -0.36
CA TYR A 397 -15.76 7.48 -0.22
C TYR A 397 -16.76 8.05 0.82
N ALA A 398 -16.27 8.71 1.87
CA ALA A 398 -17.12 9.37 2.85
C ALA A 398 -17.90 10.57 2.26
N VAL A 399 -17.22 11.32 1.38
CA VAL A 399 -17.81 12.43 0.61
C VAL A 399 -18.82 11.91 -0.42
N GLN A 400 -18.46 10.90 -1.22
CA GLN A 400 -19.37 10.24 -2.16
C GLN A 400 -20.61 9.65 -1.46
N ALA A 401 -20.44 8.99 -0.32
CA ALA A 401 -21.54 8.47 0.48
C ALA A 401 -22.48 9.58 0.97
N THR A 402 -21.94 10.74 1.38
CA THR A 402 -22.77 11.88 1.80
C THR A 402 -23.59 12.44 0.63
N VAL A 403 -23.02 12.50 -0.58
CA VAL A 403 -23.75 12.90 -1.80
C VAL A 403 -24.84 11.90 -2.17
N ALA A 404 -24.52 10.59 -2.19
CA ALA A 404 -25.49 9.53 -2.45
C ALA A 404 -26.63 9.52 -1.42
N ALA A 405 -26.32 9.73 -0.15
CA ALA A 405 -27.30 9.87 0.93
C ALA A 405 -28.21 11.11 0.75
N ALA A 406 -27.66 12.23 0.28
CA ALA A 406 -28.44 13.43 -0.01
C ALA A 406 -29.38 13.28 -1.22
N LEU A 407 -29.00 12.48 -2.23
CA LEU A 407 -29.89 12.08 -3.34
C LEU A 407 -30.96 11.08 -2.84
N SER A 408 -30.57 10.11 -2.02
CA SER A 408 -31.49 9.16 -1.36
C SER A 408 -32.54 9.87 -0.48
N ALA A 409 -32.14 10.90 0.27
CA ALA A 409 -33.03 11.75 1.07
C ALA A 409 -34.04 12.58 0.23
N ARG A 410 -33.88 12.58 -1.09
CA ARG A 410 -34.77 13.22 -2.09
C ARG A 410 -35.60 12.19 -2.88
N GLY A 411 -35.56 10.91 -2.49
CA GLY A 411 -36.37 9.82 -3.04
C GLY A 411 -35.68 8.94 -4.08
N VAL A 412 -34.42 9.23 -4.44
CA VAL A 412 -33.66 8.48 -5.45
C VAL A 412 -33.20 7.14 -4.87
N ARG A 413 -33.35 6.05 -5.63
CA ARG A 413 -32.78 4.74 -5.28
C ARG A 413 -31.26 4.79 -5.39
N VAL A 414 -30.51 4.15 -4.50
CA VAL A 414 -29.04 4.05 -4.62
C VAL A 414 -28.64 2.59 -4.58
N VAL A 415 -27.86 2.15 -5.57
CA VAL A 415 -27.25 0.82 -5.62
C VAL A 415 -25.73 0.96 -5.53
N LEU A 416 -25.16 0.55 -4.40
CA LEU A 416 -23.71 0.42 -4.18
C LEU A 416 -23.28 -0.97 -4.64
N CYS A 417 -22.48 -1.05 -5.71
CA CYS A 417 -21.97 -2.32 -6.22
C CYS A 417 -20.47 -2.41 -5.94
N PHE A 418 -20.07 -3.38 -5.13
CA PHE A 418 -18.65 -3.61 -4.88
C PHE A 418 -18.01 -4.38 -6.05
N ASP A 419 -17.05 -3.74 -6.73
CA ASP A 419 -16.06 -4.49 -7.52
C ASP A 419 -15.10 -5.18 -6.55
N ASP A 420 -15.44 -6.44 -6.30
CA ASP A 420 -14.71 -7.40 -5.47
C ASP A 420 -14.23 -8.62 -6.28
N LEU A 421 -14.03 -8.44 -7.59
CA LEU A 421 -13.49 -9.46 -8.50
C LEU A 421 -12.04 -9.81 -8.16
N ALA A 422 -11.25 -8.83 -7.71
CA ALA A 422 -9.87 -8.97 -7.24
C ALA A 422 -9.78 -9.51 -5.78
N GLY A 423 -10.61 -10.49 -5.43
CA GLY A 423 -10.89 -10.85 -4.04
C GLY A 423 -9.79 -11.67 -3.35
N ASP A 424 -9.19 -11.11 -2.30
CA ASP A 424 -8.29 -11.83 -1.37
C ASP A 424 -9.04 -12.54 -0.22
N GLN A 425 -8.30 -13.17 0.70
CA GLN A 425 -8.86 -13.85 1.88
C GLN A 425 -9.67 -12.93 2.83
N HIS A 426 -9.48 -11.61 2.77
CA HIS A 426 -10.16 -10.61 3.59
C HIS A 426 -11.36 -9.96 2.90
N THR A 427 -11.64 -10.27 1.62
CA THR A 427 -12.78 -9.74 0.84
C THR A 427 -14.07 -9.66 1.63
N ARG A 428 -14.42 -10.72 2.38
CA ARG A 428 -15.66 -10.76 3.17
C ARG A 428 -15.66 -9.78 4.35
N SER A 429 -14.55 -9.62 5.07
CA SER A 429 -14.46 -8.68 6.20
C SER A 429 -14.32 -7.23 5.72
N TRP A 430 -13.65 -7.00 4.58
CA TRP A 430 -13.66 -5.70 3.91
C TRP A 430 -15.07 -5.30 3.46
N ARG A 431 -15.84 -6.21 2.84
CA ARG A 431 -17.20 -5.90 2.38
C ARG A 431 -18.11 -5.49 3.54
N VAL A 432 -18.14 -6.27 4.63
CA VAL A 432 -18.92 -5.94 5.84
C VAL A 432 -18.52 -4.57 6.36
N ARG A 433 -17.21 -4.34 6.61
CA ARG A 433 -16.74 -3.06 7.15
C ARG A 433 -17.05 -1.87 6.24
N PHE A 434 -16.98 -2.04 4.92
CA PHE A 434 -17.30 -0.96 3.98
C PHE A 434 -18.81 -0.65 4.01
N THR A 435 -19.67 -1.67 4.06
CA THR A 435 -21.11 -1.50 4.30
C THR A 435 -21.38 -0.74 5.59
N ASP A 436 -20.79 -1.15 6.72
CA ASP A 436 -20.99 -0.51 8.03
C ASP A 436 -20.64 1.00 8.00
N GLU A 437 -19.53 1.36 7.36
CA GLU A 437 -19.08 2.76 7.22
C GLU A 437 -19.99 3.56 6.27
N VAL A 438 -20.51 2.95 5.20
CA VAL A 438 -21.46 3.59 4.28
C VAL A 438 -22.82 3.79 4.93
N GLU A 439 -23.36 2.80 5.65
CA GLU A 439 -24.60 2.96 6.42
C GLU A 439 -24.45 4.06 7.48
N ARG A 440 -23.30 4.12 8.17
CA ARG A 440 -22.94 5.22 9.08
C ARG A 440 -22.96 6.57 8.37
N TRP A 441 -22.37 6.70 7.19
CA TRP A 441 -22.37 7.95 6.42
C TRP A 441 -23.75 8.35 5.91
N PHE A 442 -24.59 7.39 5.50
CA PHE A 442 -25.97 7.66 5.12
C PHE A 442 -26.79 8.17 6.32
N ALA A 443 -26.60 7.60 7.51
CA ALA A 443 -27.23 8.05 8.74
C ALA A 443 -26.83 9.48 9.19
N LEU A 444 -25.79 10.08 8.59
CA LEU A 444 -25.43 11.48 8.85
C LEU A 444 -26.37 12.50 8.16
N VAL A 445 -27.16 12.07 7.16
CA VAL A 445 -28.04 12.92 6.33
C VAL A 445 -29.52 12.65 6.65
N GLU A 446 -30.27 13.71 6.99
CA GLU A 446 -31.63 13.56 7.50
C GLU A 446 -32.64 13.11 6.44
N GLY A 447 -33.18 11.89 6.61
CA GLY A 447 -34.18 11.29 5.73
C GLY A 447 -33.59 10.42 4.61
N ALA A 448 -32.26 10.24 4.57
CA ALA A 448 -31.62 9.29 3.66
C ALA A 448 -32.06 7.84 3.97
N ARG A 449 -32.19 7.03 2.92
CA ARG A 449 -32.36 5.57 3.00
C ARG A 449 -31.01 4.91 2.67
N PRO A 450 -30.55 3.90 3.43
CA PRO A 450 -29.35 3.14 3.09
C PRO A 450 -29.37 2.62 1.64
N PRO A 451 -28.20 2.48 0.99
CA PRO A 451 -28.14 1.96 -0.37
C PRO A 451 -28.44 0.46 -0.40
N GLU A 452 -28.94 -0.02 -1.53
CA GLU A 452 -28.89 -1.45 -1.84
C GLU A 452 -27.44 -1.83 -2.11
N VAL A 453 -26.90 -2.83 -1.39
CA VAL A 453 -25.50 -3.25 -1.50
C VAL A 453 -25.41 -4.60 -2.20
N ASP A 454 -24.73 -4.65 -3.34
CA ASP A 454 -24.51 -5.88 -4.13
C ASP A 454 -23.01 -6.12 -4.40
N SER A 455 -22.67 -7.32 -4.84
CA SER A 455 -21.30 -7.76 -5.11
C SER A 455 -21.13 -8.20 -6.55
N LEU A 456 -20.12 -7.65 -7.22
CA LEU A 456 -19.85 -7.93 -8.61
C LEU A 456 -19.38 -9.39 -8.81
N MET A 457 -18.59 -9.93 -7.88
CA MET A 457 -18.24 -11.35 -7.81
C MET A 457 -19.48 -12.23 -7.63
N ALA A 458 -20.43 -11.84 -6.76
CA ALA A 458 -21.67 -12.59 -6.57
C ALA A 458 -22.57 -12.54 -7.81
N PHE A 459 -22.70 -11.38 -8.46
CA PHE A 459 -23.46 -11.21 -9.71
C PHE A 459 -22.89 -12.04 -10.86
N CYS A 460 -21.56 -12.11 -10.99
CA CYS A 460 -20.86 -12.89 -12.00
C CYS A 460 -20.73 -14.39 -11.67
N SER A 461 -21.26 -14.85 -10.53
CA SER A 461 -21.16 -16.26 -10.14
C SER A 461 -21.90 -17.18 -11.15
N PRO A 462 -21.33 -18.35 -11.52
CA PRO A 462 -21.88 -19.20 -12.58
C PRO A 462 -23.35 -19.61 -12.40
N GLY A 463 -23.82 -19.76 -11.15
CA GLY A 463 -25.23 -20.01 -10.84
C GLY A 463 -26.13 -18.84 -11.22
N ARG A 464 -25.87 -17.63 -10.67
CA ARG A 464 -26.62 -16.41 -11.00
C ARG A 464 -26.46 -16.00 -12.47
N VAL A 465 -25.42 -16.45 -13.17
CA VAL A 465 -25.29 -16.29 -14.63
C VAL A 465 -26.20 -17.28 -15.37
N ALA A 466 -26.17 -18.56 -15.03
CA ALA A 466 -26.99 -19.58 -15.67
C ALA A 466 -28.50 -19.35 -15.47
N GLU A 467 -28.92 -18.87 -14.30
CA GLU A 467 -30.29 -18.44 -14.01
C GLU A 467 -30.73 -17.31 -14.95
N ARG A 468 -29.89 -16.28 -15.13
CA ARG A 468 -30.20 -15.10 -15.96
C ARG A 468 -30.16 -15.40 -17.46
N LEU A 469 -29.37 -16.38 -17.90
CA LEU A 469 -29.37 -16.87 -19.28
C LEU A 469 -30.61 -17.73 -19.63
N GLN A 470 -31.43 -18.11 -18.64
CA GLN A 470 -32.71 -18.80 -18.86
C GLN A 470 -33.91 -17.85 -18.95
N ASP A 471 -33.74 -16.56 -18.63
CA ASP A 471 -34.77 -15.52 -18.72
C ASP A 471 -34.72 -14.83 -20.10
N PRO A 472 -35.72 -15.00 -20.98
CA PRO A 472 -35.72 -14.41 -22.32
C PRO A 472 -35.77 -12.87 -22.34
N GLU A 473 -36.20 -12.22 -21.26
CA GLU A 473 -36.19 -10.75 -21.16
C GLU A 473 -34.77 -10.24 -20.87
N LEU A 474 -34.01 -10.96 -20.03
CA LEU A 474 -32.61 -10.65 -19.72
C LEU A 474 -31.63 -10.92 -20.87
N LEU A 475 -32.06 -11.63 -21.92
CA LEU A 475 -31.32 -11.78 -23.17
C LEU A 475 -31.44 -10.57 -24.12
N ARG A 476 -32.33 -9.60 -23.85
CA ARG A 476 -32.49 -8.39 -24.69
C ARG A 476 -31.44 -7.31 -24.46
N ARG A 477 -30.73 -7.35 -23.33
CA ARG A 477 -29.59 -6.48 -22.98
C ARG A 477 -28.37 -7.36 -22.64
N PRO A 478 -27.13 -6.92 -22.87
CA PRO A 478 -25.94 -7.71 -22.54
C PRO A 478 -25.67 -7.67 -21.02
N THR A 479 -26.47 -8.42 -20.24
CA THR A 479 -26.38 -8.46 -18.77
C THR A 479 -25.27 -9.39 -18.24
N HIS A 480 -24.43 -9.93 -19.12
CA HIS A 480 -23.33 -10.84 -18.80
C HIS A 480 -21.99 -10.27 -19.30
N PRO A 481 -20.88 -10.34 -18.52
CA PRO A 481 -19.62 -9.68 -18.89
C PRO A 481 -19.07 -10.10 -20.27
N TRP A 482 -19.21 -11.37 -20.66
CA TRP A 482 -18.78 -11.83 -21.99
C TRP A 482 -19.63 -11.27 -23.13
N ALA A 483 -20.94 -11.03 -22.90
CA ALA A 483 -21.79 -10.39 -23.90
C ALA A 483 -21.42 -8.92 -24.07
N VAL A 484 -21.11 -8.23 -22.97
CA VAL A 484 -20.58 -6.86 -22.99
C VAL A 484 -19.23 -6.79 -23.72
N GLN A 485 -18.28 -7.69 -23.39
CA GLN A 485 -17.00 -7.79 -24.10
C GLN A 485 -17.20 -8.02 -25.60
N LEU A 486 -18.16 -8.86 -25.99
CA LEU A 486 -18.44 -9.16 -27.39
C LEU A 486 -18.96 -7.94 -28.17
N GLU A 487 -19.82 -7.10 -27.59
CA GLU A 487 -20.27 -5.87 -28.27
C GLU A 487 -19.19 -4.78 -28.23
N TYR A 488 -18.49 -4.61 -27.12
CA TYR A 488 -17.42 -3.62 -26.96
C TYR A 488 -16.22 -3.87 -27.89
N TYR A 489 -15.81 -5.13 -28.06
CA TYR A 489 -14.71 -5.52 -28.94
C TYR A 489 -15.11 -5.69 -30.41
N ARG A 490 -16.37 -5.44 -30.80
CA ARG A 490 -16.84 -5.52 -32.20
C ARG A 490 -16.60 -4.25 -33.01
N GLY A 491 -16.45 -3.10 -32.36
CA GLY A 491 -16.12 -1.83 -33.03
C GLY A 491 -14.64 -1.72 -33.40
N ASP A 492 -14.25 -0.61 -34.05
CA ASP A 492 -12.87 -0.27 -34.40
C ASP A 492 -12.04 0.15 -33.17
N ARG A 493 -11.97 -0.71 -32.15
CA ARG A 493 -11.27 -0.46 -30.89
C ARG A 493 -9.82 -0.93 -30.91
N MET A 494 -8.93 -0.10 -30.38
CA MET A 494 -7.55 -0.47 -30.13
C MET A 494 -7.42 -1.16 -28.76
N ILE A 495 -6.41 -2.02 -28.61
CA ILE A 495 -6.07 -2.64 -27.32
C ILE A 495 -5.75 -1.55 -26.26
N LEU A 496 -5.24 -0.40 -26.70
CA LEU A 496 -5.02 0.78 -25.88
C LEU A 496 -6.31 1.29 -25.23
N ASP A 497 -7.44 1.29 -25.94
CA ASP A 497 -8.73 1.78 -25.44
C ASP A 497 -9.26 0.87 -24.33
N VAL A 498 -9.14 -0.45 -24.53
CA VAL A 498 -9.49 -1.50 -23.55
C VAL A 498 -8.67 -1.37 -22.27
N ALA A 499 -7.37 -1.16 -22.41
CA ALA A 499 -6.49 -0.96 -21.27
C ALA A 499 -6.71 0.41 -20.58
N ARG A 500 -7.04 1.48 -21.34
CA ARG A 500 -7.52 2.75 -20.77
C ARG A 500 -8.79 2.55 -19.94
N ALA A 501 -9.80 1.87 -20.46
CA ALA A 501 -11.08 1.61 -19.78
C ALA A 501 -10.95 0.71 -18.54
N ALA A 502 -10.00 -0.24 -18.53
CA ALA A 502 -9.62 -1.02 -17.35
C ALA A 502 -8.80 -0.23 -16.30
N LYS A 503 -8.56 1.07 -16.55
CA LYS A 503 -7.66 1.95 -15.78
C LYS A 503 -6.24 1.36 -15.62
N ALA A 504 -5.72 0.73 -16.68
CA ALA A 504 -4.33 0.27 -16.75
C ALA A 504 -3.34 1.44 -16.71
N PHE A 505 -3.75 2.59 -17.29
CA PHE A 505 -2.95 3.82 -17.39
C PHE A 505 -3.55 4.98 -16.59
N PRO A 506 -3.57 4.92 -15.23
CA PRO A 506 -4.23 5.93 -14.41
C PRO A 506 -3.47 7.27 -14.46
N GLY A 507 -4.08 8.28 -15.10
CA GLY A 507 -3.55 9.64 -15.20
C GLY A 507 -2.85 9.99 -16.51
N VAL A 508 -2.77 9.07 -17.48
CA VAL A 508 -2.21 9.34 -18.81
C VAL A 508 -3.29 9.96 -19.71
N GLY A 509 -3.32 11.29 -19.79
CA GLY A 509 -4.11 12.02 -20.79
C GLY A 509 -3.60 11.81 -22.22
N ASP A 510 -4.21 12.46 -23.21
CA ASP A 510 -3.84 12.30 -24.64
C ASP A 510 -2.53 13.01 -25.05
N LEU A 511 -1.70 13.43 -24.09
CA LEU A 511 -0.37 13.99 -24.35
C LEU A 511 0.68 12.88 -24.37
N GLU A 512 1.21 12.63 -25.56
CA GLU A 512 2.40 11.81 -25.88
C GLU A 512 2.60 10.57 -25.00
N ILE A 513 1.77 9.56 -25.28
CA ILE A 513 1.97 8.19 -24.81
C ILE A 513 3.33 7.67 -25.30
N ASP A 514 4.26 7.47 -24.36
CA ASP A 514 5.50 6.75 -24.57
C ASP A 514 5.24 5.23 -24.64
N ASP A 515 5.73 4.58 -25.70
CA ASP A 515 5.69 3.13 -25.88
C ASP A 515 6.34 2.36 -24.72
N ALA A 516 7.39 2.91 -24.10
CA ALA A 516 8.04 2.28 -22.95
C ALA A 516 7.16 2.38 -21.68
N MET A 517 6.52 3.53 -21.45
CA MET A 517 5.51 3.71 -20.39
C MET A 517 4.30 2.77 -20.57
N VAL A 518 3.70 2.69 -21.76
CA VAL A 518 2.58 1.77 -22.03
C VAL A 518 3.02 0.32 -21.94
N GLY A 519 4.20 -0.02 -22.46
CA GLY A 519 4.79 -1.34 -22.31
C GLY A 519 4.94 -1.75 -20.84
N ALA A 520 5.44 -0.85 -19.98
CA ALA A 520 5.53 -1.08 -18.55
C ALA A 520 4.16 -1.17 -17.87
N GLN A 521 3.23 -0.27 -18.16
CA GLN A 521 1.91 -0.26 -17.51
C GLN A 521 1.02 -1.43 -17.94
N ILE A 522 1.11 -1.93 -19.17
CA ILE A 522 0.49 -3.20 -19.58
C ILE A 522 1.10 -4.38 -18.81
N ARG A 523 2.44 -4.48 -18.71
CA ARG A 523 3.12 -5.59 -18.01
C ARG A 523 2.89 -5.59 -16.49
N THR A 524 2.38 -4.50 -15.93
CA THR A 524 2.16 -4.33 -14.48
C THR A 524 0.68 -4.25 -14.10
N THR A 525 -0.20 -4.00 -15.06
CA THR A 525 -1.65 -4.12 -14.89
C THR A 525 -2.03 -5.57 -14.78
N ARG A 526 -2.54 -5.95 -13.61
CA ARG A 526 -3.01 -7.32 -13.37
C ARG A 526 -4.26 -7.62 -14.20
N ALA A 527 -4.38 -8.86 -14.65
CA ALA A 527 -5.38 -9.28 -15.63
C ALA A 527 -6.83 -9.16 -15.13
N GLU A 528 -7.10 -9.26 -13.82
CA GLU A 528 -8.47 -9.15 -13.28
C GLU A 528 -9.09 -7.76 -13.49
N ARG A 529 -8.28 -6.73 -13.68
CA ARG A 529 -8.76 -5.36 -14.00
C ARG A 529 -9.44 -5.28 -15.38
N LEU A 530 -9.11 -6.19 -16.29
CA LEU A 530 -9.78 -6.34 -17.59
C LEU A 530 -11.20 -6.94 -17.46
N MET A 531 -11.53 -7.52 -16.31
CA MET A 531 -12.86 -8.06 -16.01
C MET A 531 -13.75 -7.06 -15.25
N SER A 532 -13.18 -6.13 -14.47
CA SER A 532 -13.92 -5.09 -13.75
C SER A 532 -14.84 -4.29 -14.69
N THR A 533 -14.30 -3.70 -15.75
CA THR A 533 -15.07 -2.80 -16.63
C THR A 533 -16.26 -3.49 -17.31
N PRO A 534 -16.10 -4.63 -18.01
CA PRO A 534 -17.25 -5.29 -18.64
C PRO A 534 -18.25 -5.87 -17.64
N ALA A 535 -17.83 -6.20 -16.42
CA ALA A 535 -18.73 -6.63 -15.36
C ALA A 535 -19.55 -5.47 -14.77
N ILE A 536 -18.93 -4.31 -14.51
CA ILE A 536 -19.64 -3.09 -14.08
C ILE A 536 -20.67 -2.69 -15.12
N TRP A 537 -20.30 -2.70 -16.40
CA TRP A 537 -21.22 -2.42 -17.52
C TRP A 537 -22.34 -3.46 -17.63
N ALA A 538 -22.06 -4.75 -17.44
CA ALA A 538 -23.07 -5.81 -17.44
C ALA A 538 -24.06 -5.68 -16.26
N TYR A 539 -23.59 -5.18 -15.12
CA TYR A 539 -24.44 -4.86 -13.97
C TYR A 539 -25.32 -3.63 -14.22
N LEU A 540 -24.77 -2.56 -14.83
CA LEU A 540 -25.57 -1.41 -15.28
C LEU A 540 -26.64 -1.83 -16.29
N GLN A 541 -26.29 -2.63 -17.30
CA GLN A 541 -27.25 -3.16 -18.28
C GLN A 541 -28.32 -4.07 -17.66
N PHE A 542 -28.06 -4.68 -16.49
CA PHE A 542 -29.07 -5.39 -15.68
C PHE A 542 -30.01 -4.41 -14.93
N LEU A 543 -29.49 -3.31 -14.38
CA LEU A 543 -30.32 -2.26 -13.76
C LEU A 543 -31.24 -1.57 -14.80
N LEU A 544 -30.75 -1.38 -16.03
CA LEU A 544 -31.49 -0.82 -17.19
C LEU A 544 -32.61 -1.73 -17.74
N ARG A 545 -32.92 -2.85 -17.08
CA ARG A 545 -34.17 -3.60 -17.31
C ARG A 545 -35.37 -2.90 -16.65
N ASP A 546 -35.18 -2.44 -15.40
CA ASP A 546 -36.27 -1.99 -14.52
C ASP A 546 -36.30 -0.47 -14.34
N THR A 547 -35.30 0.25 -14.86
CA THR A 547 -35.18 1.72 -14.78
C THR A 547 -34.84 2.29 -16.15
N ARG A 548 -35.43 3.44 -16.50
CA ARG A 548 -35.22 4.10 -17.80
C ARG A 548 -33.82 4.74 -17.87
N PRO A 549 -33.03 4.60 -18.94
CA PRO A 549 -31.66 5.14 -19.03
C PRO A 549 -31.55 6.61 -18.62
N GLU A 550 -32.44 7.45 -19.13
CA GLU A 550 -32.51 8.89 -18.87
C GLU A 550 -32.77 9.26 -17.38
N ALA A 551 -33.12 8.28 -16.56
CA ALA A 551 -33.40 8.41 -15.12
C ALA A 551 -32.37 7.67 -14.24
N VAL A 552 -31.26 7.21 -14.82
CA VAL A 552 -30.12 6.59 -14.11
C VAL A 552 -28.90 7.51 -14.17
N MET A 553 -28.14 7.57 -13.06
CA MET A 553 -26.88 8.31 -13.00
C MET A 553 -25.79 7.49 -12.31
N THR A 554 -24.58 7.43 -12.86
CA THR A 554 -23.44 6.79 -12.18
C THR A 554 -22.76 7.78 -11.25
N LEU A 555 -22.42 7.37 -10.03
CA LEU A 555 -21.58 8.12 -9.10
C LEU A 555 -20.15 7.57 -9.15
N GLY A 556 -19.16 8.40 -9.47
CA GLY A 556 -17.80 7.93 -9.77
C GLY A 556 -16.67 8.90 -9.44
N GLY A 557 -15.49 8.62 -9.99
CA GLY A 557 -14.32 9.51 -10.01
C GLY A 557 -13.93 9.92 -11.42
N GLU A 558 -13.28 11.07 -11.58
CA GLU A 558 -12.86 11.57 -12.91
C GLU A 558 -11.96 10.56 -13.66
N ASP A 559 -11.27 9.68 -12.93
CA ASP A 559 -10.52 8.53 -13.48
C ASP A 559 -11.41 7.43 -14.09
N GLU A 560 -12.72 7.63 -14.14
CA GLU A 560 -13.74 6.77 -14.78
C GLU A 560 -14.35 7.41 -16.03
N ALA A 561 -14.05 8.68 -16.34
CA ALA A 561 -14.60 9.38 -17.49
C ALA A 561 -14.44 8.56 -18.79
N VAL A 562 -13.20 8.22 -19.13
CA VAL A 562 -12.83 7.41 -20.31
C VAL A 562 -13.48 6.02 -20.32
N MET A 563 -13.85 5.47 -19.16
CA MET A 563 -14.58 4.21 -19.07
C MET A 563 -16.07 4.39 -19.41
N TRP A 564 -16.66 5.53 -19.06
CA TRP A 564 -18.07 5.82 -19.36
C TRP A 564 -18.27 6.40 -20.77
N ASP A 565 -17.34 7.21 -21.26
CA ASP A 565 -17.34 7.69 -22.65
C ASP A 565 -17.35 6.50 -23.63
N GLN A 566 -16.50 5.50 -23.38
CA GLN A 566 -16.46 4.26 -24.16
C GLN A 566 -17.69 3.36 -23.96
N TRP A 567 -18.40 3.49 -22.84
CA TRP A 567 -19.68 2.80 -22.63
C TRP A 567 -20.77 3.41 -23.51
N HIS A 568 -20.87 4.74 -23.58
CA HIS A 568 -21.83 5.45 -24.46
C HIS A 568 -21.60 5.17 -25.95
N ASP A 569 -20.35 5.19 -26.41
CA ASP A 569 -19.99 4.77 -27.78
C ASP A 569 -20.49 3.35 -28.12
N THR A 570 -20.55 2.47 -27.11
CA THR A 570 -20.89 1.05 -27.27
C THR A 570 -22.40 0.80 -27.08
N PHE A 571 -23.06 1.59 -26.24
CA PHE A 571 -24.47 1.45 -25.88
C PHE A 571 -25.16 2.82 -25.93
N PRO A 572 -26.12 3.04 -26.85
CA PRO A 572 -26.79 4.33 -27.05
C PRO A 572 -27.89 4.60 -26.00
N ASP A 573 -27.66 4.18 -24.76
CA ASP A 573 -28.50 4.41 -23.59
C ASP A 573 -28.06 5.73 -22.92
N SER A 574 -28.93 6.74 -22.85
CA SER A 574 -28.63 8.06 -22.25
C SER A 574 -28.58 8.05 -20.71
N VAL A 575 -27.68 7.26 -20.13
CA VAL A 575 -27.37 7.28 -18.68
C VAL A 575 -26.54 8.51 -18.34
N GLY A 576 -26.82 9.14 -17.19
CA GLY A 576 -26.01 10.26 -16.70
C GLY A 576 -24.77 9.82 -15.92
N HIS A 577 -23.81 10.72 -15.77
CA HIS A 577 -22.59 10.51 -14.98
C HIS A 577 -22.32 11.72 -14.06
N LEU A 578 -21.94 11.45 -12.81
CA LEU A 578 -21.57 12.44 -11.80
C LEU A 578 -20.20 12.10 -11.21
N PHE A 579 -19.22 12.94 -11.50
CA PHE A 579 -17.83 12.73 -11.12
C PHE A 579 -17.43 13.60 -9.93
N HIS A 580 -16.73 13.03 -8.94
CA HIS A 580 -16.15 13.84 -7.86
C HIS A 580 -14.88 14.58 -8.33
N PRO A 581 -14.62 15.80 -7.85
CA PRO A 581 -13.44 16.57 -8.22
C PRO A 581 -12.13 15.85 -7.92
N VAL A 582 -11.15 15.98 -8.81
CA VAL A 582 -9.80 15.40 -8.67
C VAL A 582 -9.06 16.04 -7.49
N MET A 583 -8.31 15.22 -6.75
CA MET A 583 -7.30 15.72 -5.80
C MET A 583 -5.92 15.65 -6.45
N ALA A 584 -5.38 16.80 -6.84
CA ALA A 584 -4.26 16.87 -7.79
C ALA A 584 -2.92 16.32 -7.25
N ASN A 585 -2.68 16.44 -5.93
CA ASN A 585 -1.37 16.18 -5.32
C ASN A 585 -1.29 14.88 -4.48
N VAL A 586 -2.36 14.10 -4.37
CA VAL A 586 -2.48 12.94 -3.46
C VAL A 586 -3.31 11.82 -4.12
N ARG A 587 -2.85 10.55 -4.07
CA ARG A 587 -3.61 9.43 -4.67
C ARG A 587 -4.82 9.03 -3.80
N GLN A 588 -5.86 8.46 -4.43
CA GLN A 588 -7.10 8.04 -3.75
C GLN A 588 -6.91 7.00 -2.63
N ASP A 589 -5.82 6.23 -2.66
CA ASP A 589 -5.43 5.21 -1.65
C ASP A 589 -4.39 5.71 -0.64
N ALA A 590 -3.98 6.98 -0.70
CA ALA A 590 -2.99 7.56 0.19
C ALA A 590 -3.41 7.51 1.66
N ARG A 591 -2.48 7.17 2.56
CA ARG A 591 -2.79 6.99 3.98
C ARG A 591 -3.40 8.24 4.62
N MET A 592 -3.08 9.45 4.14
CA MET A 592 -3.68 10.67 4.70
C MET A 592 -5.20 10.78 4.50
N LEU A 593 -5.77 10.11 3.49
CA LEU A 593 -7.22 10.00 3.25
C LEU A 593 -7.89 8.91 4.11
N GLY A 594 -7.10 8.00 4.69
CA GLY A 594 -7.54 6.90 5.55
C GLY A 594 -7.12 7.07 7.02
N ALA A 595 -7.00 8.32 7.49
CA ALA A 595 -6.57 8.67 8.84
C ALA A 595 -7.51 8.09 9.92
N ARG A 596 -6.94 7.57 11.02
CA ARG A 596 -7.64 6.77 12.04
C ARG A 596 -7.75 7.46 13.40
N SER A 597 -7.28 8.69 13.51
CA SER A 597 -7.47 9.53 14.71
C SER A 597 -7.54 11.01 14.34
N PHE A 598 -8.25 11.80 15.14
CA PHE A 598 -8.26 13.27 15.06
C PHE A 598 -6.84 13.85 14.95
N ARG A 599 -5.88 13.26 15.67
CA ARG A 599 -4.48 13.70 15.65
C ARG A 599 -3.80 13.47 14.30
N GLU A 600 -4.02 12.33 13.65
CA GLU A 600 -3.48 12.10 12.30
C GLU A 600 -4.04 13.13 11.31
N VAL A 601 -5.34 13.47 11.41
CA VAL A 601 -5.97 14.51 10.58
C VAL A 601 -5.37 15.90 10.88
N GLU A 602 -5.25 16.29 12.15
CA GLU A 602 -4.63 17.57 12.54
C GLU A 602 -3.16 17.65 12.07
N ASP A 603 -2.38 16.57 12.20
CA ASP A 603 -1.00 16.51 11.74
C ASP A 603 -0.87 16.50 10.20
N HIS A 604 -1.80 15.89 9.44
CA HIS A 604 -1.81 15.95 7.97
C HIS A 604 -2.13 17.36 7.43
N LEU A 605 -3.16 18.02 7.98
CA LEU A 605 -3.49 19.40 7.61
C LEU A 605 -2.31 20.36 7.95
N ARG A 606 -1.67 20.16 9.12
CA ARG A 606 -0.46 20.90 9.53
C ARG A 606 0.78 20.61 8.67
N LYS A 607 0.85 19.47 7.96
CA LYS A 607 1.89 19.18 6.96
C LYS A 607 1.61 19.88 5.64
N ALA A 608 0.37 19.77 5.12
CA ALA A 608 -0.04 20.42 3.87
C ALA A 608 0.19 21.94 3.92
N MET A 609 -0.14 22.59 5.04
CA MET A 609 0.12 24.02 5.32
C MET A 609 1.62 24.45 5.36
N ARG A 610 2.57 23.57 5.07
CA ARG A 610 4.01 23.89 4.99
C ARG A 610 4.56 23.92 3.57
N LEU A 611 3.73 23.59 2.59
CA LEU A 611 4.08 23.63 1.18
C LEU A 611 3.76 25.01 0.61
N ASP A 612 4.56 25.50 -0.33
CA ASP A 612 4.30 26.78 -0.99
C ASP A 612 3.01 26.77 -1.84
N SER A 613 2.50 25.57 -2.14
CA SER A 613 1.27 25.27 -2.88
C SER A 613 0.03 25.05 -1.98
N TRP A 614 0.12 25.23 -0.66
CA TRP A 614 -0.92 24.83 0.30
C TRP A 614 -2.31 25.42 0.04
N ASP A 615 -2.39 26.58 -0.61
CA ASP A 615 -3.62 27.31 -0.88
C ASP A 615 -4.10 27.23 -2.33
N ARG A 616 -3.48 26.37 -3.15
CA ARG A 616 -3.98 26.06 -4.49
C ARG A 616 -5.30 25.30 -4.43
N GLU A 617 -6.16 25.60 -5.39
CA GLU A 617 -7.35 24.80 -5.66
C GLU A 617 -6.95 23.36 -6.04
N ASP A 618 -7.87 22.43 -5.80
CA ASP A 618 -7.78 20.98 -6.07
C ASP A 618 -6.60 20.21 -5.42
N HIS A 619 -5.71 20.89 -4.70
CA HIS A 619 -4.77 20.29 -3.76
C HIS A 619 -5.50 19.83 -2.46
N TYR A 620 -4.92 18.84 -1.77
CA TYR A 620 -5.47 18.16 -0.57
C TYR A 620 -6.21 19.06 0.43
N LEU A 621 -5.67 20.22 0.78
CA LEU A 621 -6.27 21.11 1.79
C LEU A 621 -7.50 21.85 1.26
N HIS A 622 -7.45 22.39 0.05
CA HIS A 622 -8.63 22.94 -0.64
C HIS A 622 -9.73 21.89 -0.76
N TRP A 623 -9.40 20.73 -1.34
CA TRP A 623 -10.34 19.63 -1.57
C TRP A 623 -11.00 19.16 -0.26
N THR A 624 -10.21 19.01 0.81
CA THR A 624 -10.70 18.60 2.13
C THR A 624 -11.65 19.65 2.71
N VAL A 625 -11.37 20.94 2.56
CA VAL A 625 -12.27 22.00 3.03
C VAL A 625 -13.55 22.05 2.19
N GLN A 626 -13.45 22.10 0.86
CA GLN A 626 -14.61 22.27 -0.01
C GLN A 626 -15.57 21.08 0.06
N HIS A 627 -15.05 19.85 0.14
CA HIS A 627 -15.87 18.64 0.04
C HIS A 627 -16.14 17.93 1.38
N ALA A 628 -15.14 17.79 2.24
CA ALA A 628 -15.31 17.12 3.53
C ALA A 628 -15.76 18.04 4.68
N VAL A 629 -15.74 19.37 4.48
CA VAL A 629 -16.27 20.34 5.46
C VAL A 629 -17.47 21.12 4.93
N VAL A 630 -17.30 21.93 3.87
CA VAL A 630 -18.36 22.84 3.38
C VAL A 630 -19.52 22.03 2.79
N LEU A 631 -19.27 21.25 1.74
CA LEU A 631 -20.29 20.39 1.12
C LEU A 631 -20.90 19.42 2.13
N HIS A 632 -20.07 18.73 2.91
CA HIS A 632 -20.53 17.78 3.93
C HIS A 632 -21.54 18.39 4.91
N ARG A 633 -21.30 19.63 5.37
CA ARG A 633 -22.21 20.32 6.31
C ARG A 633 -23.43 20.91 5.61
N TYR A 634 -23.31 21.36 4.36
CA TYR A 634 -24.43 21.75 3.50
C TYR A 634 -25.42 20.59 3.29
N LEU A 635 -24.94 19.44 2.82
CA LEU A 635 -25.77 18.25 2.56
C LEU A 635 -26.50 17.72 3.81
N ARG A 636 -25.90 17.94 5.00
CA ARG A 636 -26.45 17.56 6.31
C ARG A 636 -27.34 18.63 6.96
N ASN A 637 -27.63 19.73 6.25
CA ASN A 637 -28.40 20.88 6.75
C ASN A 637 -27.89 21.41 8.11
N ARG A 638 -26.56 21.52 8.23
CA ARG A 638 -25.88 22.00 9.44
C ARG A 638 -25.43 23.45 9.25
N PRO A 639 -25.31 24.23 10.34
CA PRO A 639 -23.98 24.62 10.78
C PRO A 639 -22.97 24.96 9.68
N ALA A 640 -22.87 26.16 9.11
CA ALA A 640 -21.57 26.58 8.58
C ALA A 640 -20.54 26.45 9.73
N LEU A 641 -19.30 26.08 9.40
CA LEU A 641 -18.28 25.95 10.43
C LEU A 641 -17.89 27.36 10.92
N SER A 642 -17.45 27.51 12.16
CA SER A 642 -17.12 28.84 12.71
C SER A 642 -16.01 28.77 13.74
N TYR A 643 -15.10 29.75 13.71
CA TYR A 643 -14.04 29.89 14.71
C TYR A 643 -13.73 31.37 14.96
N ASP A 644 -13.57 31.74 16.23
CA ASP A 644 -13.31 33.11 16.73
C ASP A 644 -14.21 34.18 16.08
N GLY A 645 -15.52 33.90 16.02
CA GLY A 645 -16.53 34.79 15.43
C GLY A 645 -16.54 34.86 13.89
N ARG A 646 -15.57 34.27 13.19
CA ARG A 646 -15.59 34.14 11.73
C ARG A 646 -16.37 32.89 11.31
N LEU A 647 -17.16 33.03 10.24
CA LEU A 647 -17.70 31.90 9.50
C LEU A 647 -16.61 31.28 8.62
N LEU A 648 -16.75 29.97 8.39
CA LEU A 648 -15.88 29.10 7.62
C LEU A 648 -16.80 28.30 6.68
N ASP A 649 -17.49 29.04 5.82
CA ASP A 649 -18.56 28.60 4.90
C ASP A 649 -18.08 28.37 3.46
N SER A 650 -16.85 28.77 3.16
CA SER A 650 -16.28 28.86 1.82
C SER A 650 -14.76 28.69 1.89
N TRP A 651 -14.13 28.30 0.77
CA TRP A 651 -12.68 28.19 0.69
C TRP A 651 -11.99 29.53 1.03
N ASP A 652 -12.45 30.66 0.48
CA ASP A 652 -11.84 31.97 0.76
C ASP A 652 -11.95 32.39 2.23
N ALA A 653 -13.09 32.14 2.90
CA ALA A 653 -13.23 32.43 4.33
C ALA A 653 -12.26 31.58 5.17
N VAL A 654 -12.11 30.30 4.82
CA VAL A 654 -11.14 29.39 5.46
C VAL A 654 -9.70 29.82 5.18
N ARG A 655 -9.36 30.11 3.92
CA ARG A 655 -8.03 30.58 3.49
C ARG A 655 -7.65 31.88 4.20
N ALA A 656 -8.57 32.83 4.33
CA ALA A 656 -8.35 34.07 5.09
C ALA A 656 -8.12 33.82 6.60
N ALA A 657 -8.84 32.86 7.21
CA ALA A 657 -8.62 32.45 8.60
C ALA A 657 -7.34 31.61 8.80
N LEU A 658 -6.87 30.90 7.77
CA LEU A 658 -5.62 30.15 7.77
C LEU A 658 -4.41 31.06 7.51
N LEU A 659 -4.55 32.12 6.71
CA LEU A 659 -3.52 33.15 6.55
C LEU A 659 -3.27 33.90 7.87
N ASP A 660 -4.33 34.22 8.62
CA ASP A 660 -4.23 34.84 9.95
C ASP A 660 -3.48 33.95 10.96
N ALA A 661 -2.26 34.33 11.31
CA ALA A 661 -1.40 33.55 12.20
C ALA A 661 -1.95 33.37 13.62
N ARG A 662 -2.91 34.19 14.06
CA ARG A 662 -3.57 34.04 15.37
C ARG A 662 -4.65 32.97 15.32
N LEU A 663 -5.43 32.92 14.23
CA LEU A 663 -6.55 32.00 14.08
C LEU A 663 -6.14 30.63 13.58
N ARG A 664 -5.14 30.56 12.69
CA ARG A 664 -4.63 29.34 12.03
C ARG A 664 -4.60 28.09 12.92
N PRO A 665 -4.04 28.10 14.16
CA PRO A 665 -3.96 26.87 14.97
C PRO A 665 -5.34 26.35 15.40
N GLY A 666 -6.30 27.24 15.63
CA GLY A 666 -7.68 26.90 15.98
C GLY A 666 -8.51 26.54 14.75
N THR A 667 -8.38 27.27 13.65
CA THR A 667 -9.04 26.96 12.38
C THR A 667 -8.66 25.56 11.88
N VAL A 668 -7.37 25.21 11.87
CA VAL A 668 -6.92 23.85 11.51
C VAL A 668 -7.50 22.78 12.44
N ARG A 669 -7.56 23.05 13.75
CA ARG A 669 -8.15 22.13 14.74
C ARG A 669 -9.65 21.92 14.55
N VAL A 670 -10.39 22.97 14.20
CA VAL A 670 -11.84 22.91 14.00
C VAL A 670 -12.17 22.21 12.67
N ILE A 671 -11.38 22.41 11.62
CA ILE A 671 -11.43 21.62 10.36
C ILE A 671 -11.11 20.14 10.64
N ALA A 672 -10.01 19.86 11.37
CA ALA A 672 -9.59 18.51 11.70
C ALA A 672 -10.65 17.73 12.50
N ARG A 673 -11.42 18.41 13.35
CA ARG A 673 -12.51 17.82 14.14
C ARG A 673 -13.68 17.38 13.24
N GLU A 674 -14.09 18.20 12.27
CA GLU A 674 -15.17 17.81 11.33
C GLU A 674 -14.75 16.62 10.46
N VAL A 675 -13.54 16.69 9.87
CA VAL A 675 -13.00 15.62 9.01
C VAL A 675 -12.79 14.33 9.80
N ALA A 676 -12.37 14.41 11.07
CA ALA A 676 -12.27 13.24 11.94
C ALA A 676 -13.65 12.64 12.26
N ALA A 677 -14.67 13.45 12.57
CA ALA A 677 -16.03 12.98 12.82
C ALA A 677 -16.68 12.33 11.57
N LEU A 678 -16.26 12.73 10.36
CA LEU A 678 -16.63 12.03 9.12
C LEU A 678 -15.92 10.66 9.02
N LEU A 679 -14.62 10.59 9.30
CA LEU A 679 -13.81 9.36 9.16
C LEU A 679 -13.97 8.34 10.29
N MET A 680 -14.50 8.69 11.47
CA MET A 680 -14.43 7.86 12.67
C MET A 680 -15.80 7.64 13.33
N HIS A 681 -15.93 6.55 14.10
CA HIS A 681 -17.14 6.23 14.88
C HIS A 681 -17.28 7.05 16.17
N GLU A 682 -16.19 7.60 16.70
CA GLU A 682 -16.20 8.34 17.97
C GLU A 682 -16.54 9.83 17.76
N SER A 683 -17.30 10.40 18.69
CA SER A 683 -17.63 11.84 18.69
C SER A 683 -16.45 12.65 19.25
N VAL A 684 -15.96 13.62 18.47
CA VAL A 684 -14.69 14.35 18.69
C VAL A 684 -14.91 15.75 19.25
#